data_AF-A0A8C2RCM8-F1
#
_entry.id   AF-A0A8C2RCM8-F1
#
_cell.length_a   1.000
_cell.length_b   1.000
_cell.length_c   1.000
_cell.angle_alpha   90.00
_cell.angle_beta   90.00
_cell.angle_gamma   90.00
#
_symmetry.space_group_name_H-M   'P 1'
#
loop_
_entity.id
_entity.type
_entity.pdbx_description
1 polymer ?
#
loop_
_entity_poly.entity_id
_entity_poly.type
_entity_poly.pdbx_seq_one_letter_code
_entity_poly.pdbx_strand_id
1 'polypeptide(L)'
;MECLKLIASPRFTDKRVGYLGAMLLLDERQDAHLLITNSIKNDLSQGIEAVQGLALCTLSAMGSAEMCRDLALEVEKLLLQPSPYVRKKAVLTAVHMIRKVPELSDIFLPPCAQLLHERHHGILLGTVTLITELCERSPAALQHFRKVVPQLVHTLRTLVMTGCSIEHSVSGVSDPFLQVQILRLLRILGRNHEESSETMNDLLAQVATNTDTSRNAGNAVLFETVLTIMDIRSAAGLRVLAVNILGRFLLNSDRNIRYVALTSLLKLVQSDHSAVQRHRPTVVECLWEPDASLSRRALELSLALVNSSNVRAMTQELQGFLESCPPDLRPDCASGILLAAERFAPTKRWHIDTILRVLTTAGTYVRDDAVANLIQLIGGAQELHAYSVRRLYSALAEDISQQPLVQVAAWCIGEYGDLLLEGTCEETEPLQVEKEEVLALLERVLQSQMSLPATRGYALTALMKLSTRLHGDNNRICQVMSIYGSCQDVELQQRAVEYNALFRKYDHLRAAVLEKMPLVERGGPQVDEEAKESKEVAQLSEAAPVPTETQASKLLDLLDLLDGPSENAQHPPPLDPTPGDTLIHLLDLPCAPLPPAPIPNLKVFEREGLQLNLSFVRPPGTPTLLLITVTATNTSGGDVTHFICQAAVPKSFQLQLQAPSGDTVPAQGGLPMTQLLRILNPNKAPLRLKLRLTYDHFGQSVQEIFEVNNLPVETWQ
;
A
#
# COMPACT_ATOMS: atom_id res chain seq x y z
N MET A 1 35.87 11.02 -6.17
CA MET A 1 37.23 11.40 -5.73
C MET A 1 37.60 12.85 -6.09
N GLU A 2 37.42 13.31 -7.33
CA GLU A 2 37.78 14.70 -7.72
C GLU A 2 37.03 15.78 -6.90
N CYS A 3 35.74 15.58 -6.58
CA CYS A 3 34.99 16.49 -5.71
C CYS A 3 35.61 16.62 -4.31
N LEU A 4 36.16 15.52 -3.75
CA LEU A 4 36.83 15.54 -2.45
C LEU A 4 38.12 16.34 -2.49
N LYS A 5 38.88 16.26 -3.58
CA LYS A 5 40.09 17.08 -3.79
C LYS A 5 39.73 18.57 -3.85
N LEU A 6 38.63 18.91 -4.53
CA LEU A 6 38.13 20.28 -4.58
C LEU A 6 37.64 20.78 -3.21
N ILE A 7 37.01 19.93 -2.40
CA ILE A 7 36.62 20.27 -1.02
C ILE A 7 37.86 20.49 -0.14
N ALA A 8 38.93 19.71 -0.33
CA ALA A 8 40.18 19.89 0.41
C ALA A 8 40.99 21.13 -0.03
N SER A 9 40.66 21.76 -1.16
CA SER A 9 41.35 22.96 -1.64
C SER A 9 41.15 24.15 -0.68
N PRO A 10 42.15 25.01 -0.47
CA PRO A 10 42.00 26.23 0.34
C PRO A 10 41.22 27.33 -0.38
N ARG A 11 41.01 27.23 -1.70
CA ARG A 11 40.31 28.25 -2.49
C ARG A 11 38.80 28.10 -2.32
N PHE A 12 38.13 29.20 -1.96
CA PHE A 12 36.68 29.22 -1.79
C PHE A 12 35.90 28.76 -3.03
N THR A 13 36.35 29.17 -4.23
CA THR A 13 35.71 28.78 -5.50
C THR A 13 35.75 27.27 -5.72
N ASP A 14 36.90 26.65 -5.44
CA ASP A 14 37.09 25.21 -5.58
C ASP A 14 36.22 24.47 -4.55
N LYS A 15 36.21 24.92 -3.28
CA LYS A 15 35.33 24.37 -2.24
C LYS A 15 33.87 24.46 -2.64
N ARG A 16 33.42 25.59 -3.19
CA ARG A 16 32.03 25.79 -3.63
C ARG A 16 31.64 24.81 -4.73
N VAL A 17 32.51 24.58 -5.72
CA VAL A 17 32.28 23.59 -6.78
C VAL A 17 32.36 22.17 -6.22
N GLY A 18 33.31 21.90 -5.33
CA GLY A 18 33.49 20.61 -4.68
C GLY A 18 32.26 20.20 -3.86
N TYR A 19 31.74 21.09 -3.01
CA TYR A 19 30.54 20.85 -2.22
C TYR A 19 29.26 20.73 -3.07
N LEU A 20 29.14 21.51 -4.16
CA LEU A 20 28.03 21.33 -5.11
C LEU A 20 28.11 19.97 -5.81
N GLY A 21 29.28 19.60 -6.31
CA GLY A 21 29.52 18.30 -6.93
C GLY A 21 29.28 17.15 -5.97
N ALA A 22 29.64 17.33 -4.69
CA ALA A 22 29.30 16.38 -3.65
C ALA A 22 27.79 16.18 -3.58
N MET A 23 26.99 17.24 -3.39
CA MET A 23 25.53 17.15 -3.26
C MET A 23 24.82 16.48 -4.45
N LEU A 24 25.43 16.52 -5.64
CA LEU A 24 24.84 15.97 -6.85
C LEU A 24 25.30 14.53 -7.17
N LEU A 25 26.55 14.20 -6.86
CA LEU A 25 27.19 12.95 -7.30
C LEU A 25 27.33 11.91 -6.21
N LEU A 26 27.35 12.32 -4.94
CA LEU A 26 27.53 11.41 -3.82
C LEU A 26 26.16 11.02 -3.27
N ASP A 27 25.97 9.72 -3.09
CA ASP A 27 24.81 9.12 -2.48
C ASP A 27 25.19 8.39 -1.18
N GLU A 28 24.19 7.98 -0.38
CA GLU A 28 24.42 7.26 0.88
C GLU A 28 25.07 5.88 0.67
N ARG A 29 25.16 5.38 -0.56
CA ARG A 29 25.69 4.06 -0.90
C ARG A 29 27.20 4.03 -1.12
N GLN A 30 27.83 5.18 -1.34
CA GLN A 30 29.27 5.25 -1.58
C GLN A 30 30.07 5.35 -0.27
N ASP A 31 31.13 4.55 -0.14
CA ASP A 31 32.02 4.50 1.04
C ASP A 31 32.87 5.77 1.27
N ALA A 32 32.62 6.86 0.55
CA ALA A 32 33.35 8.12 0.68
C ALA A 32 32.96 8.94 1.93
N HIS A 33 31.99 8.48 2.73
CA HIS A 33 31.41 9.22 3.86
C HIS A 33 32.43 9.68 4.88
N LEU A 34 33.40 8.85 5.26
CA LEU A 34 34.41 9.21 6.27
C LEU A 34 35.30 10.39 5.83
N LEU A 35 35.70 10.41 4.56
CA LEU A 35 36.56 11.48 4.02
C LEU A 35 35.83 12.81 3.97
N ILE A 36 34.54 12.77 3.60
CA ILE A 36 33.68 13.95 3.57
C ILE A 36 33.42 14.45 4.99
N THR A 37 33.14 13.53 5.93
CA THR A 37 32.88 13.86 7.34
C THR A 37 34.04 14.64 7.94
N ASN A 38 35.28 14.16 7.73
CA ASN A 38 36.46 14.86 8.22
C ASN A 38 36.63 16.23 7.55
N SER A 39 36.43 16.31 6.23
CA SER A 39 36.53 17.57 5.49
C SER A 39 35.48 18.60 5.96
N ILE A 40 34.25 18.18 6.18
CA ILE A 40 33.17 18.99 6.74
C ILE A 40 33.53 19.43 8.15
N LYS A 41 33.99 18.52 9.03
CA LYS A 41 34.40 18.85 10.39
C LYS A 41 35.45 19.95 10.42
N ASN A 42 36.48 19.84 9.58
CA ASN A 42 37.53 20.84 9.45
C ASN A 42 36.97 22.18 8.97
N ASP A 43 36.11 22.17 7.96
CA ASP A 43 35.50 23.37 7.40
C ASP A 43 34.50 24.05 8.35
N LEU A 44 33.82 23.29 9.22
CA LEU A 44 32.99 23.83 10.29
C LEU A 44 33.85 24.52 11.37
N SER A 45 35.07 24.05 11.61
CA SER A 45 35.99 24.60 12.62
C SER A 45 36.79 25.83 12.15
N GLN A 46 36.97 26.03 10.84
CA GLN A 46 37.81 27.09 10.25
C GLN A 46 37.32 28.54 10.50
N GLY A 47 36.10 28.74 11.00
CA GLY A 47 35.59 30.05 11.38
C GLY A 47 35.24 31.00 10.23
N ILE A 48 35.42 30.58 8.97
CA ILE A 48 35.02 31.36 7.79
C ILE A 48 33.53 31.12 7.51
N GLU A 49 32.69 32.12 7.75
CA GLU A 49 31.22 32.00 7.66
C GLU A 49 30.73 31.42 6.32
N ALA A 50 31.35 31.81 5.21
CA ALA A 50 30.97 31.34 3.88
C ALA A 50 31.30 29.86 3.67
N VAL A 51 32.44 29.37 4.19
CA VAL A 51 32.87 27.97 4.10
C VAL A 51 32.04 27.11 5.04
N GLN A 52 31.83 27.56 6.28
CA GLN A 52 30.90 26.93 7.22
C GLN A 52 29.49 26.81 6.61
N GLY A 53 29.04 27.86 5.91
CA GLY A 53 27.76 27.86 5.22
C GLY A 53 27.64 26.86 4.06
N LEU A 54 28.74 26.51 3.39
CA LEU A 54 28.79 25.46 2.36
C LEU A 54 28.80 24.06 2.99
N ALA A 55 29.59 23.89 4.05
CA ALA A 55 29.68 22.65 4.81
C ALA A 55 28.32 22.28 5.43
N LEU A 56 27.65 23.23 6.11
CA LEU A 56 26.30 23.05 6.66
C LEU A 56 25.26 22.76 5.56
N CYS A 57 25.33 23.45 4.43
CA CYS A 57 24.41 23.20 3.31
C CYS A 57 24.55 21.77 2.78
N THR A 58 25.77 21.31 2.61
CA THR A 58 26.06 19.95 2.16
C THR A 58 25.58 18.94 3.18
N LEU A 59 25.90 19.14 4.46
CA LEU A 59 25.44 18.26 5.54
C LEU A 59 23.90 18.18 5.62
N SER A 60 23.20 19.30 5.41
CA SER A 60 21.73 19.32 5.41
C SER A 60 21.07 18.66 4.20
N ALA A 61 21.80 18.52 3.08
CA ALA A 61 21.27 17.96 1.83
C ALA A 61 21.54 16.45 1.71
N MET A 62 22.73 16.01 2.12
CA MET A 62 23.22 14.64 1.90
C MET A 62 23.72 13.93 3.17
N GLY A 63 23.58 14.54 4.34
CA GLY A 63 24.14 13.99 5.57
C GLY A 63 23.56 12.60 5.87
N SER A 64 24.45 11.61 5.95
CA SER A 64 24.11 10.25 6.38
C SER A 64 23.86 10.20 7.89
N ALA A 65 23.28 9.11 8.40
CA ALA A 65 23.03 8.95 9.83
C ALA A 65 24.33 8.99 10.66
N GLU A 66 25.41 8.41 10.15
CA GLU A 66 26.74 8.41 10.79
C GLU A 66 27.34 9.82 10.83
N MET A 67 27.31 10.53 9.70
CA MET A 67 27.74 11.93 9.62
C MET A 67 26.99 12.83 10.60
N CYS A 68 25.68 12.60 10.75
CA CYS A 68 24.86 13.35 11.69
C CYS A 68 25.28 13.06 13.15
N ARG A 69 25.59 11.81 13.51
CA ARG A 69 26.05 11.48 14.86
C ARG A 69 27.41 12.13 15.17
N ASP A 70 28.33 12.07 14.21
CA ASP A 70 29.71 12.56 14.39
C ASP A 70 29.82 14.09 14.45
N LEU A 71 28.90 14.80 13.80
CA LEU A 71 28.92 16.27 13.65
C LEU A 71 27.88 17.01 14.51
N ALA A 72 27.10 16.29 15.32
CA ALA A 72 26.00 16.88 16.09
C ALA A 72 26.43 17.98 17.05
N LEU A 73 27.53 17.74 17.78
CA LEU A 73 28.04 18.69 18.77
C LEU A 73 28.65 19.93 18.10
N GLU A 74 29.24 19.78 16.92
CA GLU A 74 29.74 20.89 16.12
C GLU A 74 28.58 21.77 15.64
N VAL A 75 27.49 21.17 15.14
CA VAL A 75 26.30 21.91 14.70
C VAL A 75 25.63 22.62 15.88
N GLU A 76 25.53 21.97 17.05
CA GLU A 76 25.02 22.58 18.28
C GLU A 76 25.80 23.85 18.66
N LYS A 77 27.13 23.79 18.62
CA LYS A 77 27.99 24.96 18.89
C LYS A 77 27.76 26.09 17.88
N LEU A 78 27.58 25.76 16.60
CA LEU A 78 27.30 26.74 15.55
C LEU A 78 25.91 27.38 15.66
N LEU A 79 24.94 26.72 16.30
CA LEU A 79 23.63 27.32 16.60
C LEU A 79 23.74 28.50 17.56
N LEU A 80 24.68 28.42 18.52
CA LEU A 80 24.89 29.45 19.54
C LEU A 80 25.81 30.59 19.07
N GLN A 81 26.43 30.48 17.89
CA GLN A 81 27.28 31.54 17.35
C GLN A 81 26.47 32.78 16.96
N PRO A 82 27.05 34.01 17.06
CA PRO A 82 26.34 35.27 16.80
C PRO A 82 25.99 35.51 15.33
N SER A 83 26.66 34.83 14.38
CA SER A 83 26.48 35.09 12.95
C SER A 83 25.11 34.64 12.44
N PRO A 84 24.24 35.55 11.95
CA PRO A 84 22.90 35.19 11.48
C PRO A 84 22.95 34.31 10.22
N TYR A 85 23.99 34.46 9.39
CA TYR A 85 24.16 33.69 8.16
C TYR A 85 24.46 32.22 8.42
N VAL A 86 25.36 31.94 9.38
CA VAL A 86 25.72 30.57 9.77
C VAL A 86 24.57 29.95 10.56
N ARG A 87 23.99 30.69 11.51
CA ARG A 87 22.94 30.19 12.38
C ARG A 87 21.71 29.70 11.64
N LYS A 88 21.19 30.45 10.65
CA LYS A 88 20.03 30.01 9.86
C LYS A 88 20.27 28.66 9.15
N LYS A 89 21.50 28.42 8.70
CA LYS A 89 21.89 27.16 8.06
C LYS A 89 22.10 26.05 9.09
N ALA A 90 22.70 26.36 10.24
CA ALA A 90 22.89 25.42 11.33
C ALA A 90 21.54 24.90 11.86
N VAL A 91 20.53 25.76 11.97
CA VAL A 91 19.16 25.38 12.39
C VAL A 91 18.53 24.39 11.40
N LEU A 92 18.59 24.66 10.09
CA LEU A 92 18.08 23.74 9.08
C LEU A 92 18.90 22.45 8.99
N THR A 93 20.19 22.52 9.29
CA THR A 93 21.04 21.32 9.39
C THR A 93 20.60 20.46 10.58
N ALA A 94 20.33 21.06 11.74
CA ALA A 94 19.79 20.35 12.90
C ALA A 94 18.43 19.69 12.58
N VAL A 95 17.56 20.35 11.80
CA VAL A 95 16.31 19.74 11.30
C VAL A 95 16.59 18.44 10.54
N HIS A 96 17.52 18.47 9.58
CA HIS A 96 17.90 17.27 8.82
C HIS A 96 18.45 16.17 9.74
N MET A 97 19.31 16.54 10.69
CA MET A 97 19.90 15.61 11.64
C MET A 97 18.86 14.91 12.50
N ILE A 98 17.83 15.62 12.98
CA ILE A 98 16.72 15.02 13.75
C ILE A 98 15.84 14.14 12.86
N ARG A 99 15.61 14.51 11.60
CA ARG A 99 14.86 13.66 10.66
C ARG A 99 15.57 12.33 10.38
N LYS A 100 16.90 12.34 10.33
CA LYS A 100 17.74 11.15 10.11
C LYS A 100 17.97 10.33 11.38
N VAL A 101 18.30 10.98 12.49
CA VAL A 101 18.63 10.35 13.77
C VAL A 101 17.80 11.03 14.88
N PRO A 102 16.59 10.52 15.18
CA PRO A 102 15.72 11.11 16.19
C PRO A 102 16.31 11.12 17.62
N GLU A 103 17.26 10.22 17.90
CA GLU A 103 17.95 10.09 19.20
C GLU A 103 18.72 11.37 19.61
N LEU A 104 19.07 12.23 18.65
CA LEU A 104 19.82 13.46 18.89
C LEU A 104 18.94 14.62 19.42
N SER A 105 17.66 14.38 19.71
CA SER A 105 16.71 15.42 20.12
C SER A 105 17.15 16.20 21.36
N ASP A 106 17.78 15.53 22.32
CA ASP A 106 18.11 16.10 23.62
C ASP A 106 19.23 17.14 23.54
N ILE A 107 20.13 17.01 22.55
CA ILE A 107 21.22 17.95 22.28
C ILE A 107 20.67 19.30 21.79
N PHE A 108 19.65 19.26 20.92
CA PHE A 108 19.12 20.46 20.26
C PHE A 108 18.00 21.15 21.04
N LEU A 109 17.45 20.52 22.08
CA LEU A 109 16.35 21.05 22.88
C LEU A 109 16.71 22.35 23.64
N PRO A 110 17.86 22.47 24.35
CA PRO A 110 18.22 23.69 25.06
C PRO A 110 18.47 24.91 24.16
N PRO A 111 19.23 24.82 23.05
CA PRO A 111 19.44 25.94 22.13
C PRO A 111 18.13 26.48 21.53
N CYS A 112 17.15 25.62 21.24
CA CYS A 112 15.88 26.03 20.64
C CYS A 112 15.10 27.04 21.48
N ALA A 113 15.10 26.90 22.80
CA ALA A 113 14.39 27.82 23.70
C ALA A 113 14.99 29.24 23.65
N GLN A 114 16.32 29.36 23.53
CA GLN A 114 17.00 30.66 23.43
C GLN A 114 16.75 31.31 22.06
N LEU A 115 16.73 30.51 21.00
CA LEU A 115 16.56 30.97 19.61
C LEU A 115 15.16 31.49 19.29
N LEU A 116 14.15 31.22 20.12
CA LEU A 116 12.80 31.76 19.97
C LEU A 116 12.68 33.27 20.27
N HIS A 117 13.68 33.84 20.96
CA HIS A 117 13.73 35.27 21.27
C HIS A 117 14.41 36.11 20.17
N GLU A 118 14.88 35.46 19.10
CA GLU A 118 15.59 36.16 18.02
C GLU A 118 14.67 37.05 17.18
N ARG A 119 15.20 38.22 16.79
CA ARG A 119 14.46 39.20 15.97
C ARG A 119 14.55 38.92 14.47
N HIS A 120 15.54 38.13 14.04
CA HIS A 120 15.75 37.84 12.63
C HIS A 120 14.76 36.77 12.15
N HIS A 121 13.82 37.16 11.28
CA HIS A 121 12.73 36.29 10.80
C HIS A 121 13.23 34.98 10.19
N GLY A 122 14.31 35.00 9.40
CA GLY A 122 14.86 33.79 8.79
C GLY A 122 15.44 32.78 9.80
N ILE A 123 15.91 33.24 10.97
CA ILE A 123 16.37 32.34 12.04
C ILE A 123 15.15 31.79 12.76
N LEU A 124 14.19 32.65 13.09
CA LEU A 124 12.95 32.26 13.75
C LEU A 124 12.17 31.22 12.93
N LEU A 125 12.09 31.39 11.61
CA LEU A 125 11.47 30.42 10.69
C LEU A 125 12.14 29.04 10.78
N GLY A 126 13.48 29.02 10.75
CA GLY A 126 14.25 27.79 10.95
C GLY A 126 13.99 27.19 12.32
N THR A 127 14.00 27.99 13.38
CA THR A 127 13.83 27.54 14.77
C THR A 127 12.45 26.95 14.99
N VAL A 128 11.40 27.59 14.46
CA VAL A 128 10.03 27.06 14.50
C VAL A 128 9.94 25.73 13.74
N THR A 129 10.61 25.61 12.58
CA THR A 129 10.67 24.34 11.83
C THR A 129 11.38 23.24 12.63
N LEU A 130 12.49 23.57 13.29
CA LEU A 130 13.23 22.66 14.18
C LEU A 130 12.38 22.18 15.35
N ILE A 131 11.69 23.11 16.02
CA ILE A 131 10.78 22.77 17.12
C ILE A 131 9.61 21.93 16.60
N THR A 132 9.09 22.20 15.42
CA THR A 132 8.01 21.41 14.80
C THR A 132 8.42 19.94 14.65
N GLU A 133 9.62 19.68 14.14
CA GLU A 133 10.15 18.32 13.97
C GLU A 133 10.46 17.66 15.33
N LEU A 134 11.04 18.40 16.28
CA LEU A 134 11.29 17.89 17.65
C LEU A 134 9.98 17.47 18.32
N CYS A 135 8.94 18.29 18.18
CA CYS A 135 7.60 18.05 18.73
C CYS A 135 6.90 16.85 18.07
N GLU A 136 7.07 16.63 16.76
CA GLU A 136 6.50 15.47 16.08
C GLU A 136 7.19 14.16 16.47
N ARG A 137 8.49 14.19 16.81
CA ARG A 137 9.30 13.00 17.11
C ARG A 137 9.38 12.65 18.60
N SER A 138 9.39 13.64 19.49
CA SER A 138 9.58 13.43 20.94
C SER A 138 8.42 14.01 21.77
N PRO A 139 7.69 13.18 22.52
CA PRO A 139 6.62 13.67 23.40
C PRO A 139 7.14 14.47 24.60
N ALA A 140 8.39 14.26 25.02
CA ALA A 140 9.01 15.06 26.08
C ALA A 140 9.25 16.51 25.61
N ALA A 141 9.68 16.69 24.35
CA ALA A 141 9.84 18.01 23.75
C ALA A 141 8.49 18.76 23.67
N LEU A 142 7.39 18.07 23.36
CA LEU A 142 6.04 18.67 23.37
C LEU A 142 5.71 19.30 24.73
N GLN A 143 5.99 18.62 25.84
CA GLN A 143 5.70 19.15 27.18
C GLN A 143 6.53 20.39 27.49
N HIS A 144 7.79 20.42 27.07
CA HIS A 144 8.68 21.57 27.26
C HIS A 144 8.20 22.79 26.44
N PHE A 145 7.92 22.59 25.15
CA PHE A 145 7.56 23.69 24.24
C PHE A 145 6.12 24.19 24.40
N ARG A 146 5.22 23.43 25.05
CA ARG A 146 3.88 23.91 25.41
C ARG A 146 3.89 25.18 26.27
N LYS A 147 4.91 25.35 27.12
CA LYS A 147 5.09 26.57 27.95
C LYS A 147 5.39 27.81 27.12
N VAL A 148 5.87 27.65 25.89
CA VAL A 148 6.27 28.74 24.99
C VAL A 148 5.13 29.16 24.05
N VAL A 149 3.97 28.48 24.12
CA VAL A 149 2.78 28.83 23.31
C VAL A 149 2.35 30.30 23.46
N PRO A 150 2.27 30.89 24.66
CA PRO A 150 1.87 32.30 24.80
C PRO A 150 2.83 33.27 24.10
N GLN A 151 4.12 32.96 24.08
CA GLN A 151 5.12 33.76 23.36
C GLN A 151 4.93 33.67 21.85
N LEU A 152 4.73 32.46 21.31
CA LEU A 152 4.43 32.27 19.89
C LEU A 152 3.15 32.98 19.46
N VAL A 153 2.13 32.96 20.33
CA VAL A 153 0.86 33.68 20.14
C VAL A 153 1.10 35.19 20.07
N HIS A 154 1.92 35.73 20.96
CA HIS A 154 2.29 37.15 20.94
C HIS A 154 3.05 37.52 19.66
N THR A 155 4.06 36.73 19.27
CA THR A 155 4.82 36.96 18.04
C THR A 155 3.93 36.93 16.81
N LEU A 156 3.01 35.96 16.70
CA LEU A 156 2.08 35.90 15.56
C LEU A 156 1.10 37.08 15.58
N ARG A 157 0.60 37.49 16.74
CA ARG A 157 -0.28 38.67 16.87
C ARG A 157 0.43 39.93 16.35
N THR A 158 1.70 40.12 16.70
CA THR A 158 2.52 41.24 16.21
C THR A 158 2.70 41.17 14.68
N LEU A 159 2.92 39.99 14.09
CA LEU A 159 3.02 39.86 12.63
C LEU A 159 1.73 40.22 11.91
N VAL A 160 0.57 39.90 12.49
CA VAL A 160 -0.74 40.14 11.90
C VAL A 160 -1.20 41.60 12.07
N MET A 161 -0.96 42.20 13.24
CA MET A 161 -1.47 43.55 13.55
C MET A 161 -0.54 44.68 13.11
N THR A 162 0.76 44.55 13.38
CA THR A 162 1.70 45.67 13.24
C THR A 162 2.40 45.73 11.89
N GLY A 163 2.19 44.73 11.02
CA GLY A 163 2.71 44.73 9.65
C GLY A 163 4.22 44.96 9.59
N CYS A 164 5.02 43.98 9.99
CA CYS A 164 6.48 44.16 10.05
C CYS A 164 7.13 44.17 8.66
N SER A 165 8.00 45.16 8.45
CA SER A 165 9.05 45.33 7.42
C SER A 165 8.71 45.05 5.95
N ILE A 166 8.97 46.04 5.09
CA ILE A 166 8.84 45.95 3.62
C ILE A 166 9.62 44.76 3.04
N GLU A 167 10.76 44.40 3.64
CA GLU A 167 11.64 43.31 3.18
C GLU A 167 11.00 41.92 3.25
N HIS A 168 10.01 41.71 4.12
CA HIS A 168 9.36 40.42 4.35
C HIS A 168 7.88 40.41 3.96
N SER A 169 7.38 41.51 3.37
CA SER A 169 6.00 41.59 2.91
C SER A 169 5.85 40.96 1.53
N VAL A 170 4.95 39.99 1.40
CA VAL A 170 4.58 39.38 0.13
C VAL A 170 3.13 39.74 -0.16
N SER A 171 2.92 40.56 -1.19
CA SER A 171 1.59 40.99 -1.64
C SER A 171 0.74 41.66 -0.54
N GLY A 172 1.37 42.40 0.38
CA GLY A 172 0.68 43.11 1.47
C GLY A 172 0.53 42.30 2.77
N VAL A 173 0.86 40.99 2.76
CA VAL A 173 0.90 40.15 3.96
C VAL A 173 2.32 40.10 4.51
N SER A 174 2.48 40.39 5.80
CA SER A 174 3.80 40.40 6.46
C SER A 174 4.27 38.98 6.79
N ASP A 175 5.32 38.52 6.14
CA ASP A 175 5.96 37.22 6.31
C ASP A 175 5.00 36.00 6.40
N PRO A 176 4.29 35.66 5.31
CA PRO A 176 3.33 34.56 5.32
C PRO A 176 3.98 33.20 5.63
N PHE A 177 5.26 33.01 5.29
CA PHE A 177 5.97 31.75 5.56
C PHE A 177 6.14 31.51 7.05
N LEU A 178 6.56 32.54 7.79
CA LEU A 178 6.69 32.45 9.24
C LEU A 178 5.33 32.26 9.91
N GLN A 179 4.29 32.97 9.45
CA GLN A 179 2.94 32.81 9.98
C GLN A 179 2.43 31.36 9.83
N VAL A 180 2.58 30.76 8.65
CA VAL A 180 2.17 29.37 8.39
C VAL A 180 2.96 28.39 9.26
N GLN A 181 4.28 28.57 9.42
CA GLN A 181 5.07 27.67 10.28
C GLN A 181 4.69 27.80 11.76
N ILE A 182 4.41 29.01 12.25
CA ILE A 182 3.93 29.20 13.63
C ILE A 182 2.57 28.54 13.82
N LEU A 183 1.63 28.70 12.87
CA LEU A 183 0.32 28.07 12.91
C LEU A 183 0.41 26.54 12.89
N ARG A 184 1.32 25.99 12.08
CA ARG A 184 1.61 24.55 12.04
C ARG A 184 2.16 24.04 13.36
N LEU A 185 3.09 24.79 13.98
CA LEU A 185 3.61 24.46 15.30
C LEU A 185 2.50 24.51 16.37
N LEU A 186 1.67 25.57 16.37
CA LEU A 186 0.53 25.69 17.28
C LEU A 186 -0.46 24.53 17.12
N ARG A 187 -0.70 24.06 15.90
CA ARG A 187 -1.54 22.88 15.62
C ARG A 187 -1.05 21.64 16.35
N ILE A 188 0.25 21.39 16.31
CA ILE A 188 0.85 20.23 16.97
C ILE A 188 0.86 20.41 18.50
N LEU A 189 1.22 21.61 18.99
CA LEU A 189 1.27 21.90 20.42
C LEU A 189 -0.12 21.85 21.10
N GLY A 190 -1.16 22.30 20.40
CA GLY A 190 -2.55 22.32 20.87
C GLY A 190 -3.26 20.96 20.77
N ARG A 191 -2.68 19.98 20.08
CA ARG A 191 -3.30 18.66 19.93
C ARG A 191 -3.47 18.01 21.31
N ASN A 192 -4.72 17.70 21.66
CA ASN A 192 -5.14 17.10 22.93
C ASN A 192 -4.75 17.90 24.19
N HIS A 193 -4.56 19.23 24.11
CA HIS A 193 -4.27 20.08 25.27
C HIS A 193 -5.19 21.31 25.31
N GLU A 194 -6.07 21.37 26.32
CA GLU A 194 -7.14 22.38 26.40
C GLU A 194 -6.60 23.77 26.74
N GLU A 195 -5.73 23.90 27.75
CA GLU A 195 -5.17 25.20 28.17
C GLU A 195 -4.41 25.90 27.02
N SER A 196 -3.57 25.17 26.28
CA SER A 196 -2.88 25.74 25.13
C SER A 196 -3.87 26.10 24.01
N SER A 197 -4.89 25.28 23.78
CA SER A 197 -5.94 25.55 22.78
C SER A 197 -6.74 26.81 23.12
N GLU A 198 -7.06 27.03 24.40
CA GLU A 198 -7.73 28.24 24.86
C GLU A 198 -6.89 29.49 24.63
N THR A 199 -5.60 29.47 24.97
CA THR A 199 -4.72 30.63 24.77
C THR A 199 -4.57 31.05 23.30
N MET A 200 -4.71 30.11 22.36
CA MET A 200 -4.60 30.38 20.92
C MET A 200 -5.93 30.71 20.23
N ASN A 201 -7.09 30.42 20.85
CA ASN A 201 -8.41 30.61 20.23
C ASN A 201 -8.64 32.07 19.80
N ASP A 202 -8.32 33.04 20.64
CA ASP A 202 -8.48 34.48 20.34
C ASP A 202 -7.64 34.92 19.14
N LEU A 203 -6.41 34.41 19.06
CA LEU A 203 -5.50 34.68 17.95
C LEU A 203 -6.00 34.05 16.65
N LEU A 204 -6.46 32.80 16.69
CA LEU A 204 -7.01 32.11 15.52
C LEU A 204 -8.26 32.81 14.99
N ALA A 205 -9.14 33.29 15.88
CA ALA A 205 -10.27 34.12 15.50
C ALA A 205 -9.81 35.43 14.82
N GLN A 206 -8.82 36.10 15.41
CA GLN A 206 -8.26 37.35 14.86
C GLN A 206 -7.62 37.15 13.48
N VAL A 207 -6.83 36.09 13.28
CA VAL A 207 -6.20 35.76 11.99
C VAL A 207 -7.28 35.41 10.96
N ALA A 208 -8.30 34.65 11.35
CA ALA A 208 -9.40 34.27 10.48
C ALA A 208 -10.21 35.47 9.97
N THR A 209 -10.35 36.53 10.77
CA THR A 209 -11.11 37.74 10.38
C THR A 209 -10.27 38.81 9.70
N ASN A 210 -9.01 38.98 10.09
CA ASN A 210 -8.17 40.10 9.64
C ASN A 210 -7.33 39.80 8.40
N THR A 211 -7.17 38.53 8.03
CA THR A 211 -6.34 38.16 6.87
C THR A 211 -7.06 38.45 5.56
N ASP A 212 -6.38 39.15 4.65
CA ASP A 212 -6.90 39.46 3.32
C ASP A 212 -6.92 38.22 2.40
N THR A 213 -8.08 37.86 1.87
CA THR A 213 -8.28 36.71 0.98
C THR A 213 -8.09 37.04 -0.49
N SER A 214 -7.73 38.29 -0.82
CA SER A 214 -7.59 38.75 -2.21
C SER A 214 -6.42 38.08 -2.95
N ARG A 215 -5.38 37.65 -2.22
CA ARG A 215 -4.16 37.07 -2.77
C ARG A 215 -3.87 35.68 -2.20
N ASN A 216 -3.08 34.91 -2.94
CA ASN A 216 -2.68 33.55 -2.53
C ASN A 216 -1.96 33.51 -1.17
N ALA A 217 -1.13 34.51 -0.85
CA ALA A 217 -0.42 34.57 0.43
C ALA A 217 -1.37 34.57 1.64
N GLY A 218 -2.44 35.38 1.60
CA GLY A 218 -3.43 35.41 2.67
C GLY A 218 -4.32 34.16 2.68
N ASN A 219 -4.66 33.60 1.51
CA ASN A 219 -5.36 32.32 1.44
C ASN A 219 -4.54 31.16 2.01
N ALA A 220 -3.22 31.15 1.85
CA ALA A 220 -2.33 30.15 2.44
C ALA A 220 -2.28 30.26 3.98
N VAL A 221 -2.19 31.47 4.53
CA VAL A 221 -2.27 31.69 5.99
C VAL A 221 -3.62 31.24 6.54
N LEU A 222 -4.72 31.63 5.88
CA LEU A 222 -6.07 31.21 6.29
C LEU A 222 -6.26 29.70 6.18
N PHE A 223 -5.69 29.08 5.16
CA PHE A 223 -5.76 27.63 4.99
C PHE A 223 -5.09 26.90 6.17
N GLU A 224 -3.86 27.28 6.52
CA GLU A 224 -3.19 26.68 7.68
C GLU A 224 -3.95 27.02 8.97
N THR A 225 -4.49 28.24 9.11
CA THR A 225 -5.34 28.65 10.24
C THR A 225 -6.54 27.71 10.39
N VAL A 226 -7.23 27.41 9.28
CA VAL A 226 -8.36 26.47 9.28
C VAL A 226 -7.91 25.07 9.70
N LEU A 227 -6.81 24.54 9.15
CA LEU A 227 -6.28 23.25 9.56
C LEU A 227 -5.94 23.22 11.04
N THR A 228 -5.34 24.29 11.57
CA THR A 228 -5.05 24.44 12.99
C THR A 228 -6.31 24.42 13.83
N ILE A 229 -7.36 25.17 13.45
CA ILE A 229 -8.65 25.19 14.16
C ILE A 229 -9.31 23.80 14.22
N MET A 230 -9.22 23.02 13.13
CA MET A 230 -9.88 21.72 13.02
C MET A 230 -9.16 20.61 13.80
N ASP A 231 -7.82 20.63 13.84
CA ASP A 231 -7.04 19.60 14.51
C ASP A 231 -6.98 19.78 16.04
N ILE A 232 -7.15 21.02 16.54
CA ILE A 232 -7.18 21.31 17.98
C ILE A 232 -8.60 21.19 18.57
N ARG A 233 -8.68 21.06 19.90
CA ARG A 233 -9.95 21.19 20.64
C ARG A 233 -10.32 22.68 20.78
N SER A 234 -10.78 23.26 19.67
CA SER A 234 -11.22 24.65 19.57
C SER A 234 -12.69 24.82 19.95
N ALA A 235 -13.08 26.07 20.28
CA ALA A 235 -14.46 26.42 20.55
C ALA A 235 -15.36 26.14 19.31
N ALA A 236 -16.58 25.63 19.54
CA ALA A 236 -17.49 25.26 18.46
C ALA A 236 -17.77 26.42 17.46
N GLY A 237 -17.84 27.66 17.95
CA GLY A 237 -18.01 28.84 17.09
C GLY A 237 -16.86 29.05 16.09
N LEU A 238 -15.62 28.74 16.49
CA LEU A 238 -14.44 28.86 15.65
C LEU A 238 -14.41 27.77 14.57
N ARG A 239 -14.84 26.55 14.90
CA ARG A 239 -15.00 25.47 13.92
C ARG A 239 -16.05 25.80 12.87
N VAL A 240 -17.19 26.35 13.27
CA VAL A 240 -18.23 26.81 12.32
C VAL A 240 -17.68 27.91 11.41
N LEU A 241 -16.94 28.88 11.96
CA LEU A 241 -16.26 29.89 11.15
C LEU A 241 -15.30 29.27 10.13
N ALA A 242 -14.49 28.29 10.56
CA ALA A 242 -13.53 27.62 9.71
C ALA A 242 -14.19 26.81 8.57
N VAL A 243 -15.32 26.14 8.83
CA VAL A 243 -16.13 25.49 7.77
C VAL A 243 -16.70 26.52 6.80
N ASN A 244 -17.20 27.66 7.29
CA ASN A 244 -17.70 28.73 6.43
C ASN A 244 -16.59 29.32 5.54
N ILE A 245 -15.36 29.42 6.05
CA ILE A 245 -14.19 29.85 5.26
C ILE A 245 -13.90 28.83 4.14
N LEU A 246 -13.92 27.53 4.44
CA LEU A 246 -13.75 26.48 3.41
C LEU A 246 -14.90 26.51 2.39
N GLY A 247 -16.14 26.76 2.82
CA GLY A 247 -17.27 26.97 1.93
C GLY A 247 -17.07 28.15 0.97
N ARG A 248 -16.52 29.28 1.46
CA ARG A 248 -16.14 30.41 0.60
C ARG A 248 -15.00 30.05 -0.35
N PHE A 249 -14.05 29.22 0.07
CA PHE A 249 -12.98 28.74 -0.81
C PHE A 249 -13.48 27.81 -1.92
N LEU A 250 -14.53 27.01 -1.68
CA LEU A 250 -15.18 26.21 -2.74
C LEU A 250 -15.83 27.06 -3.82
N LEU A 251 -16.36 28.24 -3.46
CA LEU A 251 -16.98 29.18 -4.40
C LEU A 251 -15.97 30.08 -5.13
N ASN A 252 -14.67 29.92 -4.87
CA ASN A 252 -13.64 30.76 -5.47
C ASN A 252 -13.43 30.38 -6.95
N SER A 253 -13.15 31.37 -7.79
CA SER A 253 -12.86 31.16 -9.21
C SER A 253 -11.53 30.43 -9.44
N ASP A 254 -10.59 30.53 -8.50
CA ASP A 254 -9.30 29.83 -8.60
C ASP A 254 -9.45 28.33 -8.30
N ARG A 255 -9.06 27.51 -9.28
CA ARG A 255 -9.04 26.05 -9.19
C ARG A 255 -8.15 25.55 -8.05
N ASN A 256 -7.03 26.22 -7.80
CA ASN A 256 -6.11 25.82 -6.73
C ASN A 256 -6.78 25.95 -5.35
N ILE A 257 -7.53 27.03 -5.15
CA ILE A 257 -8.22 27.29 -3.88
C ILE A 257 -9.36 26.27 -3.68
N ARG A 258 -10.08 25.93 -4.75
CA ARG A 258 -11.12 24.89 -4.70
C ARG A 258 -10.52 23.51 -4.39
N TYR A 259 -9.38 23.17 -4.98
CA TYR A 259 -8.67 21.91 -4.70
C TYR A 259 -8.26 21.80 -3.23
N VAL A 260 -7.69 22.88 -2.71
CA VAL A 260 -7.28 23.03 -1.32
C VAL A 260 -8.48 22.91 -0.38
N ALA A 261 -9.61 23.54 -0.71
CA ALA A 261 -10.85 23.43 0.05
C ALA A 261 -11.41 22.00 0.08
N LEU A 262 -11.52 21.33 -1.07
CA LEU A 262 -11.98 19.94 -1.17
C LEU A 262 -11.09 19.00 -0.35
N THR A 263 -9.77 19.17 -0.45
CA THR A 263 -8.78 18.35 0.29
C THR A 263 -8.93 18.53 1.81
N SER A 264 -9.18 19.75 2.28
CA SER A 264 -9.40 20.00 3.70
C SER A 264 -10.74 19.52 4.20
N LEU A 265 -11.81 19.69 3.41
CA LEU A 265 -13.12 19.15 3.76
C LEU A 265 -13.08 17.62 3.83
N LEU A 266 -12.32 16.94 2.96
CA LEU A 266 -12.13 15.49 3.00
C LEU A 266 -11.52 15.03 4.33
N LYS A 267 -10.49 15.72 4.83
CA LYS A 267 -9.92 15.44 6.16
C LYS A 267 -10.94 15.69 7.28
N LEU A 268 -11.80 16.70 7.12
CA LEU A 268 -12.77 17.11 8.14
C LEU A 268 -13.97 16.16 8.25
N VAL A 269 -14.34 15.41 7.20
CA VAL A 269 -15.51 14.53 7.20
C VAL A 269 -15.49 13.52 8.37
N GLN A 270 -14.30 13.05 8.76
CA GLN A 270 -14.13 12.10 9.85
C GLN A 270 -14.45 12.71 11.23
N SER A 271 -14.23 14.02 11.40
CA SER A 271 -14.41 14.73 12.68
C SER A 271 -15.80 15.38 12.79
N ASP A 272 -16.18 16.19 11.79
CA ASP A 272 -17.38 17.05 11.84
C ASP A 272 -18.26 16.86 10.60
N HIS A 273 -18.88 15.68 10.49
CA HIS A 273 -19.68 15.31 9.32
C HIS A 273 -20.83 16.29 9.01
N SER A 274 -21.58 16.72 10.04
CA SER A 274 -22.78 17.57 9.90
C SER A 274 -22.50 18.96 9.31
N ALA A 275 -21.34 19.54 9.61
CA ALA A 275 -20.97 20.86 9.12
C ALA A 275 -20.61 20.81 7.63
N VAL A 276 -19.87 19.76 7.20
CA VAL A 276 -19.51 19.56 5.79
C VAL A 276 -20.75 19.26 4.93
N GLN A 277 -21.77 18.60 5.49
CA GLN A 277 -22.99 18.29 4.75
C GLN A 277 -23.70 19.51 4.15
N ARG A 278 -23.52 20.70 4.73
CA ARG A 278 -24.15 21.95 4.24
C ARG A 278 -23.62 22.39 2.88
N HIS A 279 -22.36 22.10 2.59
CA HIS A 279 -21.69 22.45 1.33
C HIS A 279 -21.78 21.35 0.27
N ARG A 280 -22.61 20.33 0.51
CA ARG A 280 -22.77 19.20 -0.41
C ARG A 280 -23.22 19.59 -1.82
N PRO A 281 -24.21 20.49 -2.04
CA PRO A 281 -24.58 20.90 -3.39
C PRO A 281 -23.37 21.46 -4.17
N THR A 282 -22.59 22.33 -3.54
CA THR A 282 -21.37 22.89 -4.16
C THR A 282 -20.28 21.85 -4.41
N VAL A 283 -20.19 20.80 -3.59
CA VAL A 283 -19.25 19.68 -3.81
C VAL A 283 -19.69 18.82 -5.00
N VAL A 284 -20.99 18.55 -5.13
CA VAL A 284 -21.56 17.80 -6.27
C VAL A 284 -21.37 18.58 -7.57
N GLU A 285 -21.56 19.91 -7.55
CA GLU A 285 -21.25 20.77 -8.69
C GLU A 285 -19.77 20.66 -9.10
N CYS A 286 -18.84 20.54 -8.14
CA CYS A 286 -17.41 20.37 -8.41
C CYS A 286 -17.05 19.02 -9.07
N LEU A 287 -17.94 18.02 -9.08
CA LEU A 287 -17.72 16.76 -9.82
C LEU A 287 -17.64 16.99 -11.32
N TRP A 288 -18.41 17.95 -11.83
CA TRP A 288 -18.54 18.26 -13.25
C TRP A 288 -17.48 19.24 -13.77
N GLU A 289 -16.48 19.57 -12.95
CA GLU A 289 -15.36 20.41 -13.37
C GLU A 289 -14.44 19.69 -14.38
N PRO A 290 -13.90 20.41 -15.37
CA PRO A 290 -13.06 19.81 -16.42
C PRO A 290 -11.69 19.34 -15.92
N ASP A 291 -11.24 19.79 -14.74
CA ASP A 291 -9.95 19.38 -14.17
C ASP A 291 -10.08 18.03 -13.45
N ALA A 292 -9.35 17.03 -13.94
CA ALA A 292 -9.32 15.68 -13.39
C ALA A 292 -8.89 15.63 -11.90
N SER A 293 -8.05 16.57 -11.46
CA SER A 293 -7.59 16.61 -10.06
C SER A 293 -8.69 17.08 -9.12
N LEU A 294 -9.48 18.07 -9.55
CA LEU A 294 -10.63 18.57 -8.82
C LEU A 294 -11.75 17.54 -8.79
N SER A 295 -12.10 16.96 -9.93
CA SER A 295 -13.16 15.94 -10.00
C SER A 295 -12.81 14.70 -9.19
N ARG A 296 -11.54 14.26 -9.15
CA ARG A 296 -11.07 13.19 -8.26
C ARG A 296 -11.31 13.51 -6.78
N ARG A 297 -10.90 14.70 -6.31
CA ARG A 297 -11.11 15.10 -4.90
C ARG A 297 -12.57 15.31 -4.57
N ALA A 298 -13.34 15.86 -5.50
CA ALA A 298 -14.79 16.01 -5.34
C ALA A 298 -15.48 14.65 -5.27
N LEU A 299 -15.03 13.64 -6.04
CA LEU A 299 -15.54 12.27 -6.00
C LEU A 299 -15.25 11.61 -4.64
N GLU A 300 -13.98 11.65 -4.20
CA GLU A 300 -13.59 11.13 -2.88
C GLU A 300 -14.43 11.76 -1.76
N LEU A 301 -14.61 13.09 -1.80
CA LEU A 301 -15.42 13.82 -0.82
C LEU A 301 -16.90 13.47 -0.92
N SER A 302 -17.45 13.37 -2.12
CA SER A 302 -18.86 13.02 -2.34
C SER A 302 -19.18 11.63 -1.80
N LEU A 303 -18.28 10.66 -2.02
CA LEU A 303 -18.38 9.31 -1.48
C LEU A 303 -18.28 9.29 0.05
N ALA A 304 -17.37 10.07 0.63
CA ALA A 304 -17.25 10.19 2.09
C ALA A 304 -18.46 10.86 2.75
N LEU A 305 -19.20 11.70 2.00
CA LEU A 305 -20.37 12.41 2.50
C LEU A 305 -21.67 11.59 2.45
N VAL A 306 -21.67 10.41 1.84
CA VAL A 306 -22.87 9.56 1.76
C VAL A 306 -23.29 9.08 3.14
N ASN A 307 -24.59 9.18 3.43
CA ASN A 307 -25.22 8.68 4.65
C ASN A 307 -26.55 7.98 4.33
N SER A 308 -27.19 7.39 5.34
CA SER A 308 -28.48 6.69 5.16
C SER A 308 -29.63 7.58 4.69
N SER A 309 -29.59 8.90 4.92
CA SER A 309 -30.67 9.82 4.51
C SER A 309 -30.51 10.35 3.09
N ASN A 310 -29.28 10.48 2.59
CA ASN A 310 -28.96 11.10 1.29
C ASN A 310 -28.53 10.09 0.22
N VAL A 311 -28.34 8.82 0.57
CA VAL A 311 -27.82 7.77 -0.32
C VAL A 311 -28.55 7.72 -1.67
N ARG A 312 -29.88 7.87 -1.68
CA ARG A 312 -30.68 7.81 -2.92
C ARG A 312 -30.32 8.94 -3.89
N ALA A 313 -30.31 10.18 -3.41
CA ALA A 313 -30.00 11.35 -4.23
C ALA A 313 -28.53 11.38 -4.64
N MET A 314 -27.61 11.11 -3.70
CA MET A 314 -26.17 11.10 -3.98
C MET A 314 -25.79 10.03 -5.01
N THR A 315 -26.37 8.84 -4.90
CA THR A 315 -26.07 7.75 -5.85
C THR A 315 -26.57 8.07 -7.25
N GLN A 316 -27.70 8.77 -7.39
CA GLN A 316 -28.19 9.22 -8.70
C GLN A 316 -27.23 10.21 -9.37
N GLU A 317 -26.74 11.20 -8.63
CA GLU A 317 -25.73 12.15 -9.13
C GLU A 317 -24.40 11.45 -9.48
N LEU A 318 -23.95 10.52 -8.65
CA LEU A 318 -22.72 9.73 -8.90
C LEU A 318 -22.88 8.80 -10.10
N GLN A 319 -24.06 8.23 -10.32
CA GLN A 319 -24.36 7.43 -11.51
C GLN A 319 -24.38 8.29 -12.78
N GLY A 320 -24.95 9.50 -12.73
CA GLY A 320 -24.88 10.46 -13.83
C GLY A 320 -23.43 10.87 -14.14
N PHE A 321 -22.61 11.09 -13.10
CA PHE A 321 -21.19 11.33 -13.27
C PHE A 321 -20.48 10.13 -13.91
N LEU A 322 -20.78 8.90 -13.50
CA LEU A 322 -20.16 7.67 -14.01
C LEU A 322 -20.30 7.53 -15.54
N GLU A 323 -21.43 7.96 -16.12
CA GLU A 323 -21.68 7.92 -17.58
C GLU A 323 -20.76 8.85 -18.37
N SER A 324 -20.42 10.01 -17.79
CA SER A 324 -19.56 11.04 -18.40
C SER A 324 -18.10 11.00 -17.93
N CYS A 325 -17.79 10.07 -17.02
CA CYS A 325 -16.54 10.02 -16.27
C CYS A 325 -15.33 9.69 -17.18
N PRO A 326 -14.16 10.33 -16.99
CA PRO A 326 -12.93 9.91 -17.64
C PRO A 326 -12.53 8.48 -17.21
N PRO A 327 -11.88 7.69 -18.09
CA PRO A 327 -11.60 6.27 -17.84
C PRO A 327 -10.77 6.04 -16.56
N ASP A 328 -9.89 6.97 -16.20
CA ASP A 328 -9.03 6.89 -15.01
C ASP A 328 -9.80 6.94 -13.69
N LEU A 329 -10.98 7.57 -13.65
CA LEU A 329 -11.79 7.74 -12.44
C LEU A 329 -12.99 6.78 -12.37
N ARG A 330 -13.35 6.13 -13.50
CA ARG A 330 -14.41 5.13 -13.55
C ARG A 330 -14.26 3.99 -12.54
N PRO A 331 -13.09 3.36 -12.34
CA PRO A 331 -12.97 2.27 -11.37
C PRO A 331 -13.19 2.76 -9.93
N ASP A 332 -12.63 3.91 -9.57
CA ASP A 332 -12.79 4.52 -8.25
C ASP A 332 -14.25 4.92 -7.99
N CYS A 333 -14.92 5.48 -8.99
CA CYS A 333 -16.33 5.85 -8.91
C CYS A 333 -17.24 4.62 -8.77
N ALA A 334 -17.05 3.60 -9.63
CA ALA A 334 -17.81 2.35 -9.56
C ALA A 334 -17.61 1.65 -8.21
N SER A 335 -16.36 1.49 -7.76
CA SER A 335 -16.06 0.92 -6.45
C SER A 335 -16.67 1.72 -5.31
N GLY A 336 -16.62 3.05 -5.39
CA GLY A 336 -17.20 3.95 -4.39
C GLY A 336 -18.72 3.81 -4.28
N ILE A 337 -19.42 3.75 -5.42
CA ILE A 337 -20.88 3.57 -5.47
C ILE A 337 -21.26 2.20 -4.86
N LEU A 338 -20.53 1.14 -5.20
CA LEU A 338 -20.78 -0.20 -4.66
C LEU A 338 -20.61 -0.22 -3.13
N LEU A 339 -19.51 0.33 -2.61
CA LEU A 339 -19.26 0.40 -1.17
C LEU A 339 -20.32 1.25 -0.43
N ALA A 340 -20.74 2.36 -1.02
CA ALA A 340 -21.80 3.20 -0.47
C ALA A 340 -23.14 2.46 -0.44
N ALA A 341 -23.46 1.72 -1.49
CA ALA A 341 -24.68 0.92 -1.56
C ALA A 341 -24.66 -0.24 -0.55
N GLU A 342 -23.53 -0.92 -0.37
CA GLU A 342 -23.40 -2.01 0.61
C GLU A 342 -23.60 -1.54 2.07
N ARG A 343 -23.18 -0.31 2.38
CA ARG A 343 -23.27 0.27 3.74
C ARG A 343 -24.61 0.92 4.04
N PHE A 344 -25.20 1.61 3.06
CA PHE A 344 -26.33 2.52 3.30
C PHE A 344 -27.58 2.17 2.48
N ALA A 345 -27.67 0.99 1.85
CA ALA A 345 -28.85 0.60 1.08
C ALA A 345 -30.15 0.65 1.92
N PRO A 346 -31.18 1.37 1.47
CA PRO A 346 -32.46 1.45 2.17
C PRO A 346 -33.34 0.20 1.94
N THR A 347 -33.24 -0.43 0.77
CA THR A 347 -33.97 -1.67 0.43
C THR A 347 -33.07 -2.59 -0.38
N LYS A 348 -33.25 -3.91 -0.24
CA LYS A 348 -32.51 -4.92 -1.03
C LYS A 348 -32.74 -4.74 -2.53
N ARG A 349 -33.95 -4.36 -2.94
CA ARG A 349 -34.28 -4.04 -4.34
C ARG A 349 -33.45 -2.89 -4.88
N TRP A 350 -33.45 -1.75 -4.18
CA TRP A 350 -32.67 -0.59 -4.59
C TRP A 350 -31.18 -0.92 -4.66
N HIS A 351 -30.70 -1.76 -3.75
CA HIS A 351 -29.31 -2.21 -3.76
C HIS A 351 -28.98 -3.00 -5.03
N ILE A 352 -29.81 -3.98 -5.40
CA ILE A 352 -29.64 -4.77 -6.62
C ILE A 352 -29.72 -3.88 -7.87
N ASP A 353 -30.69 -2.96 -7.93
CA ASP A 353 -30.84 -2.05 -9.07
C ASP A 353 -29.63 -1.13 -9.25
N THR A 354 -29.06 -0.66 -8.13
CA THR A 354 -27.87 0.18 -8.13
C THR A 354 -26.65 -0.57 -8.64
N ILE A 355 -26.40 -1.79 -8.14
CA ILE A 355 -25.26 -2.61 -8.60
C ILE A 355 -25.43 -2.97 -10.07
N LEU A 356 -26.64 -3.37 -10.49
CA LEU A 356 -26.94 -3.69 -11.88
C LEU A 356 -26.67 -2.48 -12.79
N ARG A 357 -27.09 -1.28 -12.39
CA ARG A 357 -26.81 -0.06 -13.16
C ARG A 357 -25.30 0.20 -13.28
N VAL A 358 -24.56 0.07 -12.20
CA VAL A 358 -23.09 0.22 -12.21
C VAL A 358 -22.44 -0.82 -13.13
N LEU A 359 -22.89 -2.07 -13.08
CA LEU A 359 -22.40 -3.12 -13.97
C LEU A 359 -22.68 -2.78 -15.44
N THR A 360 -23.90 -2.32 -15.78
CA THR A 360 -24.27 -1.92 -17.15
C THR A 360 -23.52 -0.70 -17.69
N THR A 361 -23.04 0.20 -16.83
CA THR A 361 -22.37 1.43 -17.27
C THR A 361 -20.85 1.30 -17.25
N ALA A 362 -20.28 0.71 -16.19
CA ALA A 362 -18.84 0.63 -15.98
C ALA A 362 -18.22 -0.71 -16.37
N GLY A 363 -19.00 -1.81 -16.40
CA GLY A 363 -18.64 -3.14 -16.87
C GLY A 363 -17.20 -3.59 -16.57
N THR A 364 -16.30 -3.34 -17.51
CA THR A 364 -14.88 -3.72 -17.46
C THR A 364 -14.06 -3.06 -16.34
N TYR A 365 -14.52 -1.93 -15.81
CA TYR A 365 -13.79 -1.16 -14.77
C TYR A 365 -14.24 -1.51 -13.34
N VAL A 366 -15.18 -2.43 -13.19
CA VAL A 366 -15.67 -2.88 -11.89
C VAL A 366 -14.70 -3.90 -11.29
N ARG A 367 -14.52 -3.87 -9.96
CA ARG A 367 -13.68 -4.84 -9.24
C ARG A 367 -14.28 -6.25 -9.30
N ASP A 368 -13.41 -7.27 -9.29
CA ASP A 368 -13.82 -8.68 -9.38
C ASP A 368 -14.66 -9.17 -8.19
N ASP A 369 -14.51 -8.55 -7.00
CA ASP A 369 -15.29 -8.88 -5.81
C ASP A 369 -16.77 -8.46 -5.91
N ALA A 370 -17.09 -7.50 -6.77
CA ALA A 370 -18.47 -7.05 -6.97
C ALA A 370 -19.38 -8.18 -7.48
N VAL A 371 -18.84 -9.11 -8.27
CA VAL A 371 -19.57 -10.28 -8.80
C VAL A 371 -19.99 -11.20 -7.66
N ALA A 372 -19.06 -11.53 -6.77
CA ALA A 372 -19.34 -12.38 -5.61
C ALA A 372 -20.32 -11.71 -4.65
N ASN A 373 -20.14 -10.42 -4.37
CA ASN A 373 -21.03 -9.67 -3.47
C ASN A 373 -22.46 -9.58 -4.02
N LEU A 374 -22.63 -9.35 -5.33
CA LEU A 374 -23.96 -9.31 -5.94
C LEU A 374 -24.62 -10.69 -5.95
N ILE A 375 -23.88 -11.75 -6.26
CA ILE A 375 -24.37 -13.14 -6.22
C ILE A 375 -24.87 -13.48 -4.80
N GLN A 376 -24.09 -13.13 -3.78
CA GLN A 376 -24.46 -13.36 -2.39
C GLN A 376 -25.71 -12.55 -1.99
N LEU A 377 -25.77 -11.28 -2.40
CA LEU A 377 -26.91 -10.41 -2.13
C LEU A 377 -28.21 -10.96 -2.75
N ILE A 378 -28.13 -11.42 -4.01
CA ILE A 378 -29.28 -12.03 -4.70
C ILE A 378 -29.68 -13.32 -3.99
N GLY A 379 -28.73 -14.20 -3.65
CA GLY A 379 -29.03 -15.45 -2.93
C GLY A 379 -29.72 -15.22 -1.57
N GLY A 380 -29.36 -14.16 -0.84
CA GLY A 380 -30.02 -13.77 0.41
C GLY A 380 -31.37 -13.05 0.25
N ALA A 381 -31.86 -12.86 -0.97
CA ALA A 381 -33.07 -12.10 -1.29
C ALA A 381 -34.08 -12.96 -2.08
N GLN A 382 -34.60 -14.01 -1.43
CA GLN A 382 -35.49 -14.99 -2.04
C GLN A 382 -36.71 -14.40 -2.75
N GLU A 383 -37.30 -13.33 -2.20
CA GLU A 383 -38.45 -12.63 -2.76
C GLU A 383 -38.14 -11.92 -4.08
N LEU A 384 -36.87 -11.58 -4.34
CA LEU A 384 -36.43 -10.78 -5.48
C LEU A 384 -35.78 -11.61 -6.59
N HIS A 385 -35.63 -12.92 -6.43
CA HIS A 385 -34.96 -13.77 -7.43
C HIS A 385 -35.59 -13.64 -8.83
N ALA A 386 -36.91 -13.74 -8.95
CA ALA A 386 -37.60 -13.62 -10.24
C ALA A 386 -37.38 -12.25 -10.90
N TYR A 387 -37.37 -11.18 -10.09
CA TYR A 387 -37.09 -9.82 -10.54
C TYR A 387 -35.65 -9.66 -11.03
N SER A 388 -34.68 -10.09 -10.22
CA SER A 388 -33.25 -9.97 -10.52
C SER A 388 -32.87 -10.72 -11.79
N VAL A 389 -33.39 -11.94 -11.97
CA VAL A 389 -33.09 -12.79 -13.13
C VAL A 389 -33.63 -12.19 -14.42
N ARG A 390 -34.86 -11.64 -14.40
CA ARG A 390 -35.43 -10.96 -15.59
C ARG A 390 -34.60 -9.74 -15.98
N ARG A 391 -34.26 -8.90 -15.01
CA ARG A 391 -33.44 -7.70 -15.24
C ARG A 391 -32.05 -8.06 -15.77
N LEU A 392 -31.41 -9.08 -15.20
CA LEU A 392 -30.11 -9.58 -15.67
C LEU A 392 -30.20 -10.20 -17.07
N TYR A 393 -31.27 -10.93 -17.38
CA TYR A 393 -31.51 -11.49 -18.70
C TYR A 393 -31.66 -10.40 -19.76
N SER A 394 -32.48 -9.37 -19.50
CA SER A 394 -32.63 -8.22 -20.41
C SER A 394 -31.30 -7.48 -20.62
N ALA A 395 -30.55 -7.22 -19.54
CA ALA A 395 -29.25 -6.55 -19.64
C ALA A 395 -28.21 -7.39 -20.40
N LEU A 396 -28.21 -8.71 -20.22
CA LEU A 396 -27.34 -9.64 -20.96
C LEU A 396 -27.72 -9.72 -22.44
N ALA A 397 -29.01 -9.62 -22.77
CA ALA A 397 -29.50 -9.64 -24.14
C ALA A 397 -29.09 -8.38 -24.93
N GLU A 398 -28.99 -7.24 -24.24
CA GLU A 398 -28.50 -5.97 -24.81
C GLU A 398 -26.99 -6.02 -25.07
N ASP A 399 -26.16 -6.30 -24.04
CA ASP A 399 -24.70 -6.20 -24.13
C ASP A 399 -23.96 -7.38 -23.46
N ILE A 400 -23.21 -8.14 -24.28
CA ILE A 400 -22.39 -9.28 -23.83
C ILE A 400 -20.92 -8.88 -23.60
N SER A 401 -20.54 -7.64 -23.95
CA SER A 401 -19.16 -7.17 -23.83
C SER A 401 -18.68 -7.07 -22.38
N GLN A 402 -19.59 -6.76 -21.46
CA GLN A 402 -19.30 -6.46 -20.07
C GLN A 402 -19.16 -7.74 -19.24
N GLN A 403 -17.92 -8.19 -19.05
CA GLN A 403 -17.64 -9.51 -18.45
C GLN A 403 -18.25 -9.71 -17.05
N PRO A 404 -18.12 -8.78 -16.08
CA PRO A 404 -18.70 -8.98 -14.74
C PRO A 404 -20.23 -9.12 -14.77
N LEU A 405 -20.92 -8.37 -15.63
CA LEU A 405 -22.36 -8.49 -15.83
C LEU A 405 -22.73 -9.89 -16.34
N VAL A 406 -22.00 -10.39 -17.33
CA VAL A 406 -22.21 -11.73 -17.91
C VAL A 406 -21.99 -12.83 -16.88
N GLN A 407 -20.97 -12.70 -15.99
CA GLN A 407 -20.73 -13.69 -14.92
C GLN A 407 -21.91 -13.78 -13.96
N VAL A 408 -22.40 -12.65 -13.47
CA VAL A 408 -23.55 -12.60 -12.56
C VAL A 408 -24.81 -13.11 -13.26
N ALA A 409 -25.07 -12.67 -14.50
CA ALA A 409 -26.24 -13.07 -15.27
C ALA A 409 -26.23 -14.57 -15.55
N ALA A 410 -25.11 -15.15 -16.00
CA ALA A 410 -24.99 -16.58 -16.25
C ALA A 410 -25.22 -17.41 -14.98
N TRP A 411 -24.65 -17.00 -13.85
CA TRP A 411 -24.88 -17.67 -12.57
C TRP A 411 -26.36 -17.63 -12.16
N CYS A 412 -27.00 -16.44 -12.23
CA CYS A 412 -28.40 -16.26 -11.87
C CYS A 412 -29.35 -17.04 -12.79
N ILE A 413 -29.09 -17.08 -14.09
CA ILE A 413 -29.88 -17.86 -15.06
C ILE A 413 -29.75 -19.36 -14.75
N GLY A 414 -28.56 -19.85 -14.42
CA GLY A 414 -28.36 -21.24 -14.01
C GLY A 414 -29.06 -21.59 -12.69
N GLU A 415 -29.05 -20.68 -11.73
CA GLU A 415 -29.58 -20.89 -10.37
C GLU A 415 -31.06 -20.53 -10.18
N TYR A 416 -31.69 -19.83 -11.11
CA TYR A 416 -33.08 -19.39 -10.97
C TYR A 416 -33.83 -19.36 -12.32
N GLY A 417 -33.34 -20.12 -13.31
CA GLY A 417 -33.96 -20.20 -14.64
C GLY A 417 -35.38 -20.78 -14.65
N ASP A 418 -35.76 -21.52 -13.60
CA ASP A 418 -37.13 -21.93 -13.29
C ASP A 418 -38.07 -20.72 -13.15
N LEU A 419 -37.67 -19.75 -12.32
CA LEU A 419 -38.45 -18.55 -12.00
C LEU A 419 -38.54 -17.55 -13.16
N LEU A 420 -37.64 -17.64 -14.14
CA LEU A 420 -37.68 -16.82 -15.34
C LEU A 420 -38.89 -17.16 -16.22
N LEU A 421 -39.27 -18.44 -16.28
CA LEU A 421 -40.33 -18.95 -17.16
C LEU A 421 -41.72 -18.90 -16.53
N GLU A 422 -41.80 -18.86 -15.20
CA GLU A 422 -43.07 -18.94 -14.46
C GLU A 422 -43.94 -17.67 -14.56
N GLY A 423 -43.48 -16.60 -15.23
CA GLY A 423 -44.30 -15.43 -15.58
C GLY A 423 -44.74 -14.55 -14.40
N THR A 424 -44.67 -15.02 -13.16
CA THR A 424 -45.08 -14.32 -11.94
C THR A 424 -44.02 -13.33 -11.43
N CYS A 425 -43.99 -12.11 -11.99
CA CYS A 425 -43.55 -10.94 -11.23
C CYS A 425 -44.68 -9.92 -11.26
N GLU A 426 -45.03 -9.38 -10.10
CA GLU A 426 -46.09 -8.39 -9.96
C GLU A 426 -45.71 -6.98 -10.48
N GLU A 427 -44.43 -6.74 -10.82
CA GLU A 427 -43.92 -5.35 -10.90
C GLU A 427 -43.05 -5.02 -12.13
N THR A 428 -42.98 -5.87 -13.15
CA THR A 428 -42.27 -5.57 -14.42
C THR A 428 -43.05 -6.15 -15.59
N GLU A 429 -43.08 -5.48 -16.74
CA GLU A 429 -43.77 -5.97 -17.94
C GLU A 429 -43.39 -7.44 -18.21
N PRO A 430 -44.37 -8.32 -18.48
CA PRO A 430 -44.11 -9.72 -18.71
C PRO A 430 -43.35 -9.89 -20.03
N LEU A 431 -42.02 -10.00 -19.95
CA LEU A 431 -41.23 -10.55 -21.04
C LEU A 431 -41.59 -12.04 -21.17
N GLN A 432 -42.19 -12.41 -22.30
CA GLN A 432 -42.35 -13.81 -22.69
C GLN A 432 -40.99 -14.30 -23.17
N VAL A 433 -40.23 -14.93 -22.27
CA VAL A 433 -38.94 -15.52 -22.61
C VAL A 433 -39.15 -16.99 -22.94
N GLU A 434 -38.78 -17.40 -24.14
CA GLU A 434 -38.81 -18.80 -24.53
C GLU A 434 -37.56 -19.54 -24.04
N LYS A 435 -37.71 -20.84 -23.73
CA LYS A 435 -36.59 -21.70 -23.28
C LYS A 435 -35.44 -21.71 -24.28
N GLU A 436 -35.75 -21.67 -25.56
CA GLU A 436 -34.77 -21.73 -26.65
C GLU A 436 -33.93 -20.45 -26.74
N GLU A 437 -34.51 -19.30 -26.43
CA GLU A 437 -33.82 -18.00 -26.45
C GLU A 437 -32.78 -17.91 -25.34
N VAL A 438 -33.10 -18.45 -24.15
CA VAL A 438 -32.16 -18.52 -23.02
C VAL A 438 -30.93 -19.37 -23.37
N LEU A 439 -31.16 -20.54 -23.98
CA LEU A 439 -30.07 -21.42 -24.43
C LEU A 439 -29.24 -20.76 -25.55
N ALA A 440 -29.90 -20.14 -26.53
CA ALA A 440 -29.22 -19.42 -27.60
C ALA A 440 -28.39 -18.23 -27.09
N LEU A 441 -28.83 -17.54 -26.05
CA LEU A 441 -28.09 -16.45 -25.43
C LEU A 441 -26.82 -16.96 -24.73
N LEU A 442 -26.89 -18.04 -23.94
CA LEU A 442 -25.72 -18.64 -23.30
C LEU A 442 -24.74 -19.26 -24.32
N GLU A 443 -25.24 -19.88 -25.40
CA GLU A 443 -24.41 -20.34 -26.51
C GLU A 443 -23.68 -19.18 -27.20
N ARG A 444 -24.35 -18.04 -27.38
CA ARG A 444 -23.75 -16.81 -27.93
C ARG A 444 -22.62 -16.30 -27.03
N VAL A 445 -22.80 -16.33 -25.71
CA VAL A 445 -21.75 -15.99 -24.73
C VAL A 445 -20.56 -16.94 -24.87
N LEU A 446 -20.80 -18.24 -25.01
CA LEU A 446 -19.75 -19.26 -25.15
C LEU A 446 -18.92 -19.08 -26.43
N GLN A 447 -19.59 -18.80 -27.55
CA GLN A 447 -18.96 -18.61 -28.87
C GLN A 447 -18.29 -17.25 -29.03
N SER A 448 -18.68 -16.25 -28.25
CA SER A 448 -18.10 -14.90 -28.33
C SER A 448 -16.61 -14.90 -28.00
N GLN A 449 -15.84 -14.15 -28.81
CA GLN A 449 -14.40 -13.94 -28.58
C GLN A 449 -14.13 -13.02 -27.39
N MET A 450 -15.10 -12.19 -27.00
CA MET A 450 -14.97 -11.24 -25.89
C MET A 450 -15.08 -11.92 -24.52
N SER A 451 -15.58 -13.15 -24.48
CA SER A 451 -15.75 -13.91 -23.25
C SER A 451 -14.42 -14.40 -22.70
N LEU A 452 -14.11 -14.00 -21.48
CA LEU A 452 -13.02 -14.55 -20.68
C LEU A 452 -13.23 -16.05 -20.40
N PRO A 453 -12.17 -16.84 -20.14
CA PRO A 453 -12.34 -18.22 -19.72
C PRO A 453 -13.24 -18.41 -18.50
N ALA A 454 -13.14 -17.51 -17.52
CA ALA A 454 -14.00 -17.52 -16.34
C ALA A 454 -15.50 -17.35 -16.70
N THR A 455 -15.85 -16.41 -17.60
CA THR A 455 -17.26 -16.24 -18.04
C THR A 455 -17.77 -17.45 -18.79
N ARG A 456 -16.93 -18.08 -19.63
CA ARG A 456 -17.27 -19.35 -20.28
C ARG A 456 -17.49 -20.47 -19.27
N GLY A 457 -16.70 -20.52 -18.21
CA GLY A 457 -16.89 -21.45 -17.10
C GLY A 457 -18.25 -21.26 -16.43
N TYR A 458 -18.63 -20.02 -16.10
CA TYR A 458 -19.96 -19.70 -15.55
C TYR A 458 -21.08 -20.12 -16.50
N ALA A 459 -20.95 -19.83 -17.80
CA ALA A 459 -21.96 -20.21 -18.79
C ALA A 459 -22.08 -21.74 -18.96
N LEU A 460 -20.98 -22.50 -18.96
CA LEU A 460 -21.02 -23.97 -19.00
C LEU A 460 -21.71 -24.55 -17.76
N THR A 461 -21.37 -24.05 -16.57
CA THR A 461 -22.03 -24.49 -15.33
C THR A 461 -23.51 -24.09 -15.32
N ALA A 462 -23.86 -22.93 -15.85
CA ALA A 462 -25.25 -22.49 -15.98
C ALA A 462 -26.04 -23.42 -16.92
N LEU A 463 -25.51 -23.75 -18.09
CA LEU A 463 -26.12 -24.71 -19.01
C LEU A 463 -26.31 -26.09 -18.35
N MET A 464 -25.33 -26.53 -17.55
CA MET A 464 -25.45 -27.78 -16.81
C MET A 464 -26.60 -27.73 -15.79
N LYS A 465 -26.74 -26.64 -15.03
CA LYS A 465 -27.87 -26.44 -14.10
C LYS A 465 -29.21 -26.31 -14.81
N LEU A 466 -29.26 -25.66 -15.98
CA LEU A 466 -30.48 -25.56 -16.78
C LEU A 466 -30.96 -26.94 -17.26
N SER A 467 -30.07 -27.92 -17.44
CA SER A 467 -30.44 -29.27 -17.87
C SER A 467 -31.28 -30.06 -16.84
N THR A 468 -31.27 -29.65 -15.57
CA THR A 468 -32.14 -30.23 -14.53
C THR A 468 -33.38 -29.38 -14.28
N ARG A 469 -33.28 -28.06 -14.46
CA ARG A 469 -34.37 -27.11 -14.16
C ARG A 469 -35.32 -26.87 -15.32
N LEU A 470 -34.79 -26.84 -16.54
CA LEU A 470 -35.59 -26.81 -17.75
C LEU A 470 -35.90 -28.26 -18.12
N HIS A 471 -37.11 -28.71 -17.85
CA HIS A 471 -37.64 -29.89 -18.51
C HIS A 471 -37.79 -29.54 -20.02
N GLY A 472 -36.76 -29.88 -20.82
CA GLY A 472 -36.58 -29.42 -22.20
C GLY A 472 -35.28 -29.94 -22.87
N ASP A 473 -34.80 -29.26 -23.92
CA ASP A 473 -33.73 -29.62 -24.90
C ASP A 473 -32.35 -30.04 -24.33
N ASN A 474 -32.31 -31.11 -23.53
CA ASN A 474 -31.10 -31.69 -22.98
C ASN A 474 -30.13 -32.15 -24.09
N ASN A 475 -30.65 -32.57 -25.24
CA ASN A 475 -29.84 -32.99 -26.39
C ASN A 475 -28.97 -31.86 -26.94
N ARG A 476 -29.49 -30.62 -26.96
CA ARG A 476 -28.75 -29.44 -27.43
C ARG A 476 -27.63 -29.07 -26.46
N ILE A 477 -27.94 -29.08 -25.16
CA ILE A 477 -26.93 -28.84 -24.09
C ILE A 477 -25.83 -29.92 -24.15
N CYS A 478 -26.19 -31.20 -24.30
CA CYS A 478 -25.25 -32.31 -24.46
C CYS A 478 -24.29 -32.12 -25.64
N GLN A 479 -24.79 -31.62 -26.78
CA GLN A 479 -23.96 -31.35 -27.95
C GLN A 479 -22.93 -30.26 -27.66
N VAL A 480 -23.35 -29.15 -27.03
CA VAL A 480 -22.45 -28.06 -26.62
C VAL A 480 -21.37 -28.59 -25.67
N MET A 481 -21.74 -29.36 -24.65
CA MET A 481 -20.77 -29.96 -23.71
C MET A 481 -19.79 -30.89 -24.42
N SER A 482 -20.24 -31.68 -25.40
CA SER A 482 -19.35 -32.56 -26.16
C SER A 482 -18.33 -31.81 -27.01
N ILE A 483 -18.69 -30.63 -27.54
CA ILE A 483 -17.77 -29.77 -28.31
C ILE A 483 -16.71 -29.15 -27.38
N TYR A 484 -17.10 -28.71 -26.19
CA TYR A 484 -16.19 -28.12 -25.21
C TYR A 484 -15.24 -29.14 -24.56
N GLY A 485 -15.50 -30.45 -24.68
CA GLY A 485 -14.59 -31.50 -24.19
C GLY A 485 -13.22 -31.55 -24.89
N SER A 486 -13.07 -30.88 -26.04
CA SER A 486 -11.79 -30.69 -26.73
C SER A 486 -11.26 -29.26 -26.68
N CYS A 487 -11.71 -28.46 -25.70
CA CYS A 487 -11.19 -27.10 -25.49
C CYS A 487 -9.71 -27.12 -25.08
N GLN A 488 -8.96 -26.07 -25.43
CA GLN A 488 -7.57 -25.91 -25.02
C GLN A 488 -7.42 -25.48 -23.56
N ASP A 489 -8.45 -24.84 -23.00
CA ASP A 489 -8.45 -24.43 -21.60
C ASP A 489 -8.72 -25.64 -20.69
N VAL A 490 -7.78 -25.92 -19.79
CA VAL A 490 -7.83 -27.06 -18.87
C VAL A 490 -9.09 -27.05 -18.00
N GLU A 491 -9.51 -25.87 -17.56
CA GLU A 491 -10.66 -25.71 -16.65
C GLU A 491 -11.97 -26.01 -17.38
N LEU A 492 -12.16 -25.42 -18.56
CA LEU A 492 -13.34 -25.64 -19.40
C LEU A 492 -13.41 -27.08 -19.90
N GLN A 493 -12.25 -27.65 -20.27
CA GLN A 493 -12.15 -29.04 -20.70
C GLN A 493 -12.56 -29.99 -19.58
N GLN A 494 -12.03 -29.79 -18.37
CA GLN A 494 -12.35 -30.61 -17.21
C GLN A 494 -13.86 -30.57 -16.92
N ARG A 495 -14.45 -29.38 -16.82
CA ARG A 495 -15.91 -29.21 -16.62
C ARG A 495 -16.72 -29.93 -17.69
N ALA A 496 -16.38 -29.73 -18.96
CA ALA A 496 -17.12 -30.32 -20.07
C ALA A 496 -17.06 -31.85 -20.08
N VAL A 497 -15.90 -32.45 -19.78
CA VAL A 497 -15.74 -33.91 -19.71
C VAL A 497 -16.51 -34.49 -18.51
N GLU A 498 -16.43 -33.86 -17.34
CA GLU A 498 -17.20 -34.28 -16.16
C GLU A 498 -18.71 -34.19 -16.38
N TYR A 499 -19.19 -33.07 -16.93
CA TYR A 499 -20.60 -32.88 -17.26
C TYR A 499 -21.07 -33.89 -18.32
N ASN A 500 -20.27 -34.19 -19.34
CA ASN A 500 -20.60 -35.19 -20.36
C ASN A 500 -20.66 -36.61 -19.77
N ALA A 501 -19.79 -36.92 -18.80
CA ALA A 501 -19.87 -38.19 -18.07
C ALA A 501 -21.18 -38.31 -17.27
N LEU A 502 -21.62 -37.22 -16.62
CA LEU A 502 -22.91 -37.16 -15.93
C LEU A 502 -24.08 -37.38 -16.91
N PHE A 503 -24.08 -36.72 -18.07
CA PHE A 503 -25.13 -36.91 -19.09
C PHE A 503 -25.19 -38.33 -19.67
N ARG A 504 -24.03 -38.97 -19.92
CA ARG A 504 -23.99 -40.30 -20.57
C ARG A 504 -24.21 -41.47 -19.62
N LYS A 505 -23.65 -41.40 -18.40
CA LYS A 505 -23.60 -42.55 -17.47
C LYS A 505 -24.51 -42.38 -16.25
N TYR A 506 -24.71 -41.15 -15.77
CA TYR A 506 -25.30 -40.90 -14.46
C TYR A 506 -26.44 -39.87 -14.53
N ASP A 507 -27.33 -40.04 -15.52
CA ASP A 507 -28.44 -39.11 -15.76
C ASP A 507 -29.33 -38.92 -14.52
N HIS A 508 -29.61 -40.01 -13.81
CA HIS A 508 -30.40 -40.03 -12.58
C HIS A 508 -29.75 -39.28 -11.40
N LEU A 509 -28.43 -39.09 -11.39
CA LEU A 509 -27.74 -38.35 -10.33
C LEU A 509 -27.71 -36.83 -10.56
N ARG A 510 -28.02 -36.36 -11.77
CA ARG A 510 -27.94 -34.93 -12.12
C ARG A 510 -28.82 -34.07 -11.21
N ALA A 511 -30.05 -34.49 -10.96
CA ALA A 511 -31.00 -33.74 -10.13
C ALA A 511 -30.54 -33.60 -8.68
N ALA A 512 -29.87 -34.62 -8.12
CA ALA A 512 -29.37 -34.60 -6.75
C ALA A 512 -28.09 -33.76 -6.60
N VAL A 513 -27.21 -33.77 -7.60
CA VAL A 513 -25.94 -33.03 -7.54
C VAL A 513 -26.13 -31.54 -7.87
N LEU A 514 -27.11 -31.19 -8.70
CA LEU A 514 -27.37 -29.82 -9.17
C LEU A 514 -28.50 -29.13 -8.41
N GLU A 515 -28.70 -29.48 -7.13
CA GLU A 515 -29.63 -28.76 -6.25
C GLU A 515 -29.15 -27.32 -5.99
N LYS A 516 -30.07 -26.45 -5.55
CA LYS A 516 -29.77 -25.04 -5.23
C LYS A 516 -28.64 -24.98 -4.20
N MET A 517 -27.62 -24.17 -4.49
CA MET A 517 -26.48 -24.00 -3.59
C MET A 517 -26.91 -23.43 -2.23
N PRO A 518 -26.33 -23.90 -1.11
CA PRO A 518 -26.56 -23.30 0.20
C PRO A 518 -26.15 -21.83 0.22
N LEU A 519 -26.87 -21.02 0.99
CA LEU A 519 -26.52 -19.62 1.16
C LEU A 519 -25.29 -19.48 2.06
N VAL A 520 -24.27 -18.78 1.57
CA VAL A 520 -23.11 -18.42 2.38
C VAL A 520 -23.51 -17.25 3.28
N GLU A 521 -23.56 -17.50 4.59
CA GLU A 521 -23.79 -16.43 5.57
C GLU A 521 -22.64 -15.42 5.51
N ARG A 522 -23.00 -14.13 5.51
CA ARG A 522 -22.04 -13.04 5.57
C ARG A 522 -21.36 -13.13 6.94
N GLY A 523 -20.09 -13.50 6.97
CA GLY A 523 -19.26 -13.12 8.12
C GLY A 523 -19.46 -11.63 8.35
N GLY A 524 -19.85 -11.25 9.57
CA GLY A 524 -19.97 -9.84 9.95
C GLY A 524 -18.67 -9.07 9.68
N PRO A 525 -18.65 -7.74 9.84
CA PRO A 525 -17.41 -6.98 9.69
C PRO A 525 -16.35 -7.51 10.67
N GLN A 526 -15.36 -8.25 10.16
CA GLN A 526 -14.17 -8.69 10.89
C GLN A 526 -13.25 -7.50 11.18
N VAL A 527 -13.73 -6.54 11.98
CA VAL A 527 -12.88 -5.47 12.54
C VAL A 527 -13.04 -5.36 14.06
N ASP A 528 -14.05 -5.95 14.72
CA ASP A 528 -14.24 -5.76 16.16
C ASP A 528 -14.44 -7.04 17.02
N GLU A 529 -14.34 -8.26 16.48
CA GLU A 529 -14.47 -9.50 17.28
C GLU A 529 -13.15 -10.19 17.65
N GLU A 530 -12.03 -9.91 16.99
CA GLU A 530 -10.71 -10.43 17.44
C GLU A 530 -10.25 -9.79 18.78
N ALA A 531 -10.89 -8.70 19.22
CA ALA A 531 -10.62 -8.04 20.49
C ALA A 531 -11.48 -8.55 21.68
N LYS A 532 -12.49 -9.41 21.45
CA LYS A 532 -13.36 -9.93 22.52
C LYS A 532 -13.20 -11.41 22.83
N GLU A 533 -12.78 -12.25 21.88
CA GLU A 533 -12.49 -13.66 22.17
C GLU A 533 -11.19 -13.85 22.99
N SER A 534 -10.35 -12.83 23.05
CA SER A 534 -9.11 -12.83 23.85
C SER A 534 -9.31 -12.67 25.37
N LYS A 535 -10.56 -12.55 25.88
CA LYS A 535 -10.83 -12.38 27.33
C LYS A 535 -11.76 -13.40 28.00
N GLU A 536 -12.40 -14.32 27.27
CA GLU A 536 -13.31 -15.31 27.89
C GLU A 536 -12.82 -16.77 27.84
N VAL A 537 -11.70 -17.08 27.18
CA VAL A 537 -11.16 -18.46 27.11
C VAL A 537 -10.17 -18.79 28.26
N ALA A 538 -9.96 -17.87 29.22
CA ALA A 538 -9.01 -18.08 30.33
C ALA A 538 -9.60 -18.83 31.55
N GLN A 539 -10.86 -19.25 31.52
CA GLN A 539 -11.46 -20.02 32.61
C GLN A 539 -12.32 -21.15 32.05
N LEU A 540 -11.97 -22.38 32.40
CA LEU A 540 -12.68 -23.65 32.15
C LEU A 540 -12.20 -24.47 30.92
N SER A 541 -11.11 -25.22 31.09
CA SER A 541 -11.03 -26.58 30.55
C SER A 541 -9.91 -27.37 31.22
N GLU A 542 -10.29 -28.21 32.20
CA GLU A 542 -9.52 -29.36 32.66
C GLU A 542 -10.29 -30.62 32.19
N ALA A 543 -9.54 -31.65 31.76
CA ALA A 543 -9.93 -32.99 31.31
C ALA A 543 -9.99 -33.27 29.79
N ALA A 544 -9.12 -34.21 29.40
CA ALA A 544 -8.69 -34.72 28.08
C ALA A 544 -9.71 -35.62 27.32
N PRO A 545 -9.34 -36.37 26.24
CA PRO A 545 -8.60 -36.03 25.00
C PRO A 545 -9.34 -36.45 23.70
N VAL A 546 -9.00 -35.85 22.55
CA VAL A 546 -9.25 -36.40 21.18
C VAL A 546 -8.01 -36.13 20.30
N PRO A 547 -7.60 -37.03 19.38
CA PRO A 547 -6.33 -36.92 18.67
C PRO A 547 -6.40 -36.21 17.30
N THR A 548 -5.19 -35.89 16.81
CA THR A 548 -4.73 -35.64 15.42
C THR A 548 -4.99 -34.30 14.73
N GLU A 549 -4.05 -33.34 14.93
CA GLU A 549 -3.44 -32.48 13.90
C GLU A 549 -1.99 -32.18 14.33
N THR A 550 -0.96 -32.54 13.53
CA THR A 550 0.47 -32.46 13.97
C THR A 550 1.44 -31.93 12.92
N GLN A 551 0.97 -31.15 11.93
CA GLN A 551 1.85 -30.61 10.87
C GLN A 551 2.05 -29.09 10.91
N ALA A 552 1.08 -28.30 11.40
CA ALA A 552 1.24 -26.85 11.49
C ALA A 552 2.14 -26.39 12.66
N SER A 553 2.11 -27.11 13.77
CA SER A 553 2.87 -26.74 14.99
C SER A 553 4.39 -26.87 14.84
N LYS A 554 4.87 -27.77 13.97
CA LYS A 554 6.32 -28.04 13.81
C LYS A 554 7.06 -27.04 12.91
N LEU A 555 6.36 -26.24 12.11
CA LEU A 555 6.96 -25.18 11.30
C LEU A 555 7.16 -23.88 12.11
N LEU A 556 6.30 -23.64 13.10
CA LEU A 556 6.40 -22.47 13.98
C LEU A 556 7.65 -22.53 14.88
N ASP A 557 7.98 -23.72 15.39
CA ASP A 557 9.23 -23.98 16.15
C ASP A 557 10.52 -23.67 15.35
N LEU A 558 10.46 -23.73 14.02
CA LEU A 558 11.64 -23.51 13.16
C LEU A 558 11.90 -22.01 12.89
N LEU A 559 10.84 -21.20 12.97
CA LEU A 559 10.87 -19.74 12.83
C LEU A 559 11.32 -19.03 14.13
N ASP A 560 10.96 -19.55 15.30
CA ASP A 560 11.31 -18.95 16.61
C ASP A 560 12.82 -19.03 16.95
N LEU A 561 13.56 -19.96 16.34
CA LEU A 561 15.01 -20.11 16.53
C LEU A 561 15.86 -19.12 15.70
N LEU A 562 15.26 -18.31 14.83
CA LEU A 562 15.95 -17.29 14.02
C LEU A 562 16.05 -15.92 14.70
N ASP A 563 15.31 -15.68 15.80
CA ASP A 563 15.16 -14.37 16.46
C ASP A 563 15.95 -14.22 17.80
N GLY A 564 17.00 -15.01 18.03
CA GLY A 564 17.86 -14.91 19.24
C GLY A 564 19.05 -13.94 19.13
N PRO A 565 19.44 -13.20 20.20
CA PRO A 565 20.57 -12.27 20.17
C PRO A 565 21.89 -13.03 20.32
N SER A 566 22.85 -12.78 19.43
CA SER A 566 24.20 -13.35 19.51
C SER A 566 25.19 -12.26 19.97
N GLU A 567 25.59 -12.31 21.24
CA GLU A 567 26.82 -11.65 21.72
C GLU A 567 28.01 -12.61 21.67
N ASN A 568 29.18 -12.04 21.39
CA ASN A 568 30.55 -12.58 21.50
C ASN A 568 30.98 -13.70 20.53
N ALA A 569 31.86 -13.37 19.58
CA ALA A 569 33.30 -13.70 19.66
C ALA A 569 34.09 -13.37 18.37
N GLN A 570 35.15 -12.58 18.56
CA GLN A 570 36.52 -12.75 18.04
C GLN A 570 36.86 -12.54 16.53
N HIS A 571 37.75 -11.56 16.33
CA HIS A 571 38.59 -11.29 15.15
C HIS A 571 39.40 -12.50 14.63
N PRO A 572 39.71 -12.53 13.32
CA PRO A 572 40.97 -13.07 12.81
C PRO A 572 41.90 -11.98 12.21
N PRO A 573 43.22 -12.25 12.09
CA PRO A 573 44.27 -11.27 11.84
C PRO A 573 44.53 -10.99 10.34
N PRO A 574 45.32 -9.95 9.98
CA PRO A 574 45.57 -9.57 8.60
C PRO A 574 46.74 -10.35 7.98
N LEU A 575 46.70 -10.56 6.66
CA LEU A 575 47.86 -10.93 5.85
C LEU A 575 48.03 -9.94 4.71
N ASP A 576 49.22 -9.34 4.69
CA ASP A 576 49.71 -8.30 3.80
C ASP A 576 50.16 -8.82 2.41
N PRO A 577 50.44 -7.92 1.44
CA PRO A 577 50.42 -8.17 0.00
C PRO A 577 51.81 -8.41 -0.60
N THR A 578 51.91 -8.74 -1.91
CA THR A 578 53.01 -8.31 -2.82
C THR A 578 52.77 -8.72 -4.28
N PRO A 579 53.45 -8.06 -5.26
CA PRO A 579 52.86 -7.57 -6.52
C PRO A 579 53.47 -8.20 -7.79
N GLY A 580 52.94 -7.83 -8.97
CA GLY A 580 53.65 -8.04 -10.23
C GLY A 580 52.82 -7.83 -11.51
N ASP A 581 52.84 -6.60 -12.01
CA ASP A 581 52.76 -6.13 -13.41
C ASP A 581 52.08 -6.99 -14.49
N THR A 582 51.08 -6.39 -15.16
CA THR A 582 51.25 -5.98 -16.56
C THR A 582 50.17 -4.97 -16.98
N LEU A 583 50.63 -3.79 -17.37
CA LEU A 583 49.87 -2.72 -17.97
C LEU A 583 49.89 -2.84 -19.50
N ILE A 584 48.73 -2.53 -20.11
CA ILE A 584 48.52 -2.02 -21.47
C ILE A 584 48.49 -3.05 -22.60
N HIS A 585 47.28 -3.32 -23.11
CA HIS A 585 46.99 -3.17 -24.54
C HIS A 585 45.50 -2.89 -24.82
N LEU A 586 45.24 -1.66 -25.27
CA LEU A 586 44.33 -1.23 -26.36
C LEU A 586 42.79 -1.31 -26.19
N LEU A 587 42.24 -0.15 -25.76
CA LEU A 587 41.25 0.72 -26.43
C LEU A 587 40.14 0.14 -27.36
N ASP A 588 38.91 0.56 -27.00
CA ASP A 588 37.74 0.95 -27.83
C ASP A 588 37.03 -0.05 -28.74
N LEU A 589 35.90 -0.61 -28.25
CA LEU A 589 34.66 -0.84 -29.04
C LEU A 589 33.41 -0.93 -28.10
N PRO A 590 32.18 -0.62 -28.59
CA PRO A 590 31.02 -0.33 -27.76
C PRO A 590 30.41 -1.58 -27.11
N CYS A 591 29.96 -1.37 -25.87
CA CYS A 591 29.35 -2.31 -24.93
C CYS A 591 28.12 -3.04 -25.51
N ALA A 592 28.20 -4.38 -25.55
CA ALA A 592 27.03 -5.26 -25.49
C ALA A 592 26.96 -5.85 -24.06
N PRO A 593 25.78 -5.94 -23.42
CA PRO A 593 25.69 -6.47 -22.07
C PRO A 593 26.13 -7.93 -22.04
N LEU A 594 27.16 -8.22 -21.25
CA LEU A 594 27.57 -9.60 -20.96
C LEU A 594 26.39 -10.37 -20.31
N PRO A 595 26.16 -11.64 -20.66
CA PRO A 595 25.24 -12.49 -19.92
C PRO A 595 25.71 -12.62 -18.46
N PRO A 596 24.79 -12.69 -17.48
CA PRO A 596 25.15 -12.83 -16.07
C PRO A 596 25.99 -14.09 -15.86
N ALA A 597 27.07 -13.97 -15.08
CA ALA A 597 27.94 -15.09 -14.74
C ALA A 597 27.13 -16.22 -14.06
N PRO A 598 27.41 -17.50 -14.38
CA PRO A 598 26.70 -18.62 -13.77
C PRO A 598 27.08 -18.74 -12.29
N ILE A 599 26.05 -18.72 -11.42
CA ILE A 599 26.21 -18.89 -9.97
C ILE A 599 26.71 -20.32 -9.70
N PRO A 600 27.78 -20.52 -8.90
CA PRO A 600 28.33 -21.84 -8.63
C PRO A 600 27.37 -22.71 -7.80
N ASN A 601 27.29 -24.00 -8.11
CA ASN A 601 26.53 -24.97 -7.33
C ASN A 601 27.18 -25.20 -5.97
N LEU A 602 26.36 -25.37 -4.92
CA LEU A 602 26.82 -25.55 -3.55
C LEU A 602 26.44 -26.94 -3.05
N LYS A 603 27.43 -27.73 -2.61
CA LYS A 603 27.19 -28.98 -1.86
C LYS A 603 26.92 -28.62 -0.40
N VAL A 604 25.75 -28.98 0.09
CA VAL A 604 25.27 -28.50 1.40
C VAL A 604 25.19 -29.62 2.43
N PHE A 605 25.00 -30.86 1.99
CA PHE A 605 24.88 -32.00 2.89
C PHE A 605 25.54 -33.26 2.32
N GLU A 606 26.23 -34.01 3.18
CA GLU A 606 26.74 -35.34 2.87
C GLU A 606 26.80 -36.19 4.14
N ARG A 607 26.00 -37.26 4.20
CA ARG A 607 26.04 -38.23 5.29
C ARG A 607 25.55 -39.59 4.81
N GLU A 608 26.26 -40.66 5.19
CA GLU A 608 25.88 -42.06 4.91
C GLU A 608 25.55 -42.34 3.43
N GLY A 609 26.23 -41.65 2.50
CA GLY A 609 26.06 -41.81 1.06
C GLY A 609 24.96 -40.93 0.43
N LEU A 610 24.11 -40.26 1.23
CA LEU A 610 23.16 -39.25 0.76
C LEU A 610 23.86 -37.89 0.62
N GLN A 611 23.83 -37.31 -0.58
CA GLN A 611 24.40 -36.00 -0.91
C GLN A 611 23.31 -35.04 -1.40
N LEU A 612 23.34 -33.80 -0.91
CA LEU A 612 22.41 -32.73 -1.31
C LEU A 612 23.17 -31.54 -1.91
N ASN A 613 22.87 -31.24 -3.17
CA ASN A 613 23.47 -30.13 -3.91
C ASN A 613 22.40 -29.09 -4.26
N LEU A 614 22.73 -27.81 -4.12
CA LEU A 614 21.90 -26.67 -4.51
C LEU A 614 22.44 -26.04 -5.79
N SER A 615 21.58 -25.85 -6.78
CA SER A 615 21.87 -25.05 -7.97
C SER A 615 21.00 -23.80 -8.02
N PHE A 616 21.58 -22.69 -8.47
CA PHE A 616 20.94 -21.37 -8.41
C PHE A 616 20.70 -20.82 -9.82
N VAL A 617 19.48 -20.39 -10.10
CA VAL A 617 19.11 -19.78 -11.38
C VAL A 617 18.30 -18.51 -11.15
N ARG A 618 18.67 -17.43 -11.84
CA ARG A 618 17.91 -16.19 -11.89
C ARG A 618 17.24 -16.06 -13.27
N PRO A 619 15.91 -16.01 -13.36
CA PRO A 619 15.23 -15.89 -14.64
C PRO A 619 15.45 -14.48 -15.24
N PRO A 620 15.66 -14.37 -16.56
CA PRO A 620 15.77 -13.07 -17.23
C PRO A 620 14.41 -12.35 -17.16
N GLY A 621 14.39 -11.14 -16.58
CA GLY A 621 13.19 -10.30 -16.48
C GLY A 621 12.68 -10.02 -15.06
N THR A 622 13.12 -10.76 -14.04
CA THR A 622 12.74 -10.55 -12.63
C THR A 622 13.94 -10.61 -11.69
N PRO A 623 14.67 -9.51 -11.46
CA PRO A 623 15.92 -9.51 -10.68
C PRO A 623 15.73 -9.82 -9.18
N THR A 624 14.49 -9.78 -8.68
CA THR A 624 14.13 -10.06 -7.29
C THR A 624 13.79 -11.53 -7.02
N LEU A 625 13.72 -12.39 -8.06
CA LEU A 625 13.36 -13.80 -7.93
C LEU A 625 14.58 -14.70 -8.09
N LEU A 626 14.85 -15.54 -7.09
CA LEU A 626 15.87 -16.59 -7.11
C LEU A 626 15.21 -17.96 -7.11
N LEU A 627 15.60 -18.82 -8.07
CA LEU A 627 15.20 -20.23 -8.09
C LEU A 627 16.36 -21.07 -7.57
N ILE A 628 16.13 -21.82 -6.49
CA ILE A 628 17.08 -22.79 -5.95
C ILE A 628 16.53 -24.19 -6.25
N THR A 629 17.29 -24.99 -6.98
CA THR A 629 16.95 -26.41 -7.19
C THR A 629 17.77 -27.24 -6.22
N VAL A 630 17.09 -27.93 -5.32
CA VAL A 630 17.68 -28.95 -4.44
C VAL A 630 17.76 -30.24 -5.23
N THR A 631 18.93 -30.86 -5.28
CA THR A 631 19.17 -32.16 -5.90
C THR A 631 19.73 -33.12 -4.85
N ALA A 632 18.99 -34.17 -4.54
CA ALA A 632 19.39 -35.22 -3.61
C ALA A 632 19.81 -36.47 -4.39
N THR A 633 21.00 -36.98 -4.10
CA THR A 633 21.60 -38.18 -4.72
C THR A 633 22.03 -39.15 -3.63
N ASN A 634 21.80 -40.44 -3.84
CA ASN A 634 22.14 -41.48 -2.88
C ASN A 634 23.15 -42.47 -3.48
N THR A 635 24.30 -42.60 -2.85
CA THR A 635 25.41 -43.50 -3.24
C THR A 635 25.51 -44.74 -2.35
N SER A 636 24.63 -44.86 -1.34
CA SER A 636 24.58 -46.02 -0.45
C SER A 636 23.97 -47.26 -1.12
N GLY A 637 24.05 -48.40 -0.44
CA GLY A 637 23.53 -49.69 -0.91
C GLY A 637 22.03 -49.93 -0.69
N GLY A 638 21.30 -48.99 -0.08
CA GLY A 638 19.86 -49.10 0.20
C GLY A 638 19.11 -47.82 -0.17
N ASP A 639 17.85 -47.95 -0.60
CA ASP A 639 17.02 -46.82 -0.98
C ASP A 639 16.71 -45.94 0.25
N VAL A 640 16.64 -44.63 0.05
CA VAL A 640 16.17 -43.68 1.07
C VAL A 640 14.70 -43.41 0.79
N THR A 641 13.81 -43.76 1.71
CA THR A 641 12.35 -43.63 1.58
C THR A 641 11.81 -42.50 2.45
N HIS A 642 10.62 -41.99 2.13
CA HIS A 642 9.98 -40.88 2.86
C HIS A 642 10.85 -39.63 2.99
N PHE A 643 11.59 -39.30 1.93
CA PHE A 643 12.44 -38.12 1.90
C PHE A 643 11.60 -36.84 1.79
N ILE A 644 11.67 -35.98 2.80
CA ILE A 644 11.02 -34.67 2.82
C ILE A 644 12.09 -33.61 3.13
N CYS A 645 12.17 -32.60 2.25
CA CYS A 645 13.01 -31.44 2.44
C CYS A 645 12.14 -30.19 2.68
N GLN A 646 12.29 -29.58 3.85
CA GLN A 646 11.67 -28.33 4.23
C GLN A 646 12.73 -27.22 4.30
N ALA A 647 12.33 -26.00 3.98
CA ALA A 647 13.21 -24.83 3.99
C ALA A 647 12.57 -23.68 4.75
N ALA A 648 13.39 -22.88 5.43
CA ALA A 648 12.99 -21.65 6.09
C ALA A 648 13.96 -20.51 5.73
N VAL A 649 13.41 -19.31 5.61
CA VAL A 649 14.12 -18.05 5.31
C VAL A 649 13.60 -16.94 6.24
N PRO A 650 14.35 -15.85 6.48
CA PRO A 650 13.91 -14.73 7.30
C PRO A 650 12.60 -14.10 6.78
N LYS A 651 11.81 -13.48 7.67
CA LYS A 651 10.52 -12.82 7.38
C LYS A 651 10.59 -11.75 6.28
N SER A 652 11.78 -11.24 5.95
CA SER A 652 12.01 -10.31 4.84
C SER A 652 11.96 -10.94 3.44
N PHE A 653 11.91 -12.26 3.34
CA PHE A 653 11.84 -13.02 2.09
C PHE A 653 10.49 -13.73 1.97
N GLN A 654 10.00 -13.91 0.75
CA GLN A 654 8.87 -14.80 0.49
C GLN A 654 9.39 -16.11 -0.09
N LEU A 655 9.13 -17.23 0.59
CA LEU A 655 9.51 -18.58 0.16
C LEU A 655 8.27 -19.34 -0.31
N GLN A 656 8.34 -19.88 -1.52
CA GLN A 656 7.37 -20.82 -2.06
C GLN A 656 8.08 -22.12 -2.43
N LEU A 657 7.77 -23.20 -1.72
CA LEU A 657 8.30 -24.55 -1.97
C LEU A 657 7.41 -25.26 -2.99
N GLN A 658 7.99 -25.80 -4.05
CA GLN A 658 7.25 -26.65 -4.99
C GLN A 658 7.26 -28.12 -4.54
N ALA A 659 6.28 -28.87 -5.04
CA ALA A 659 6.20 -30.31 -4.78
C ALA A 659 7.49 -31.01 -5.24
N PRO A 660 8.02 -31.95 -4.43
CA PRO A 660 9.16 -32.75 -4.81
C PRO A 660 8.85 -33.64 -6.02
N SER A 661 9.87 -33.97 -6.81
CA SER A 661 9.75 -34.93 -7.93
C SER A 661 9.42 -36.36 -7.50
N GLY A 662 9.67 -36.71 -6.23
CA GLY A 662 9.35 -38.01 -5.63
C GLY A 662 9.70 -38.03 -4.14
N ASP A 663 9.29 -39.11 -3.48
CA ASP A 663 9.46 -39.36 -2.04
C ASP A 663 10.56 -40.40 -1.72
N THR A 664 11.20 -40.95 -2.75
CA THR A 664 12.25 -41.97 -2.65
C THR A 664 13.51 -41.55 -3.41
N VAL A 665 14.69 -41.71 -2.79
CA VAL A 665 16.00 -41.48 -3.43
C VAL A 665 16.69 -42.85 -3.62
N PRO A 666 16.75 -43.37 -4.85
CA PRO A 666 17.22 -44.73 -5.13
C PRO A 666 18.72 -44.91 -4.86
N ALA A 667 19.10 -46.12 -4.43
CA ALA A 667 20.47 -46.53 -4.15
C ALA A 667 21.39 -46.49 -5.38
N GLN A 668 22.71 -46.54 -5.15
CA GLN A 668 23.75 -46.67 -6.19
C GLN A 668 23.74 -45.59 -7.29
N GLY A 669 23.33 -44.35 -6.98
CA GLY A 669 23.36 -43.24 -7.92
C GLY A 669 22.25 -43.32 -8.97
N GLY A 670 21.09 -43.88 -8.63
CA GLY A 670 19.88 -43.81 -9.45
C GLY A 670 19.38 -42.37 -9.67
N LEU A 671 18.20 -42.22 -10.29
CA LEU A 671 17.64 -40.92 -10.64
C LEU A 671 17.60 -39.98 -9.41
N PRO A 672 18.21 -38.78 -9.47
CA PRO A 672 18.23 -37.86 -8.35
C PRO A 672 16.83 -37.31 -8.09
N MET A 673 16.50 -37.16 -6.83
CA MET A 673 15.29 -36.45 -6.43
C MET A 673 15.58 -34.95 -6.47
N THR A 674 14.72 -34.19 -7.15
CA THR A 674 14.82 -32.74 -7.23
C THR A 674 13.61 -32.03 -6.62
N GLN A 675 13.84 -30.88 -5.98
CA GLN A 675 12.79 -30.00 -5.46
C GLN A 675 13.14 -28.54 -5.72
N LEU A 676 12.16 -27.75 -6.20
CA LEU A 676 12.35 -26.33 -6.52
C LEU A 676 11.88 -25.43 -5.38
N LEU A 677 12.75 -24.50 -4.98
CA LEU A 677 12.44 -23.40 -4.06
C LEU A 677 12.40 -22.10 -4.85
N ARG A 678 11.30 -21.35 -4.73
CA ARG A 678 11.18 -20.00 -5.28
C ARG A 678 11.31 -19.00 -4.14
N ILE A 679 12.34 -18.18 -4.17
CA ILE A 679 12.63 -17.17 -3.14
C ILE A 679 12.53 -15.79 -3.77
N LEU A 680 11.64 -14.95 -3.22
CA LEU A 680 11.52 -13.53 -3.58
C LEU A 680 12.28 -12.68 -2.56
N ASN A 681 13.23 -11.89 -3.03
CA ASN A 681 14.00 -10.94 -2.22
C ASN A 681 13.74 -9.50 -2.69
N PRO A 682 12.67 -8.84 -2.21
CA PRO A 682 12.34 -7.47 -2.61
C PRO A 682 13.35 -6.43 -2.08
N ASN A 683 14.05 -6.74 -0.98
CA ASN A 683 14.88 -5.77 -0.25
C ASN A 683 16.40 -5.93 -0.48
N LYS A 684 16.83 -6.86 -1.34
CA LYS A 684 18.26 -7.22 -1.55
C LYS A 684 19.02 -7.54 -0.26
N ALA A 685 18.32 -8.08 0.74
CA ALA A 685 18.93 -8.49 2.00
C ALA A 685 19.78 -9.77 1.81
N PRO A 686 20.82 -10.01 2.64
CA PRO A 686 21.60 -11.24 2.59
C PRO A 686 20.72 -12.46 2.89
N LEU A 687 20.78 -13.48 2.03
CA LEU A 687 19.98 -14.70 2.16
C LEU A 687 20.56 -15.60 3.27
N ARG A 688 19.74 -15.96 4.26
CA ARG A 688 20.02 -17.04 5.22
C ARG A 688 19.02 -18.16 4.98
N LEU A 689 19.51 -19.37 4.73
CA LEU A 689 18.68 -20.53 4.39
C LEU A 689 18.90 -21.62 5.43
N LYS A 690 17.81 -22.08 6.06
CA LYS A 690 17.83 -23.21 6.99
C LYS A 690 17.04 -24.36 6.38
N LEU A 691 17.66 -25.54 6.28
CA LEU A 691 17.04 -26.74 5.70
C LEU A 691 16.76 -27.76 6.81
N ARG A 692 15.60 -28.42 6.70
CA ARG A 692 15.23 -29.58 7.52
C ARG A 692 14.97 -30.76 6.61
N LEU A 693 15.72 -31.84 6.81
CA LEU A 693 15.58 -33.09 6.10
C LEU A 693 14.98 -34.13 7.05
N THR A 694 13.98 -34.86 6.58
CA THR A 694 13.47 -36.08 7.24
C THR A 694 13.46 -37.19 6.22
N TYR A 695 14.08 -38.33 6.54
CA TYR A 695 14.18 -39.46 5.64
C TYR A 695 14.40 -40.77 6.41
N ASP A 696 13.98 -41.88 5.81
CA ASP A 696 14.21 -43.22 6.35
C ASP A 696 15.34 -43.89 5.57
N HIS A 697 16.36 -44.35 6.29
CA HIS A 697 17.50 -45.06 5.72
C HIS A 697 17.79 -46.33 6.52
N PHE A 698 17.90 -47.48 5.83
CA PHE A 698 18.08 -48.81 6.46
C PHE A 698 17.09 -49.12 7.60
N GLY A 699 15.84 -48.62 7.50
CA GLY A 699 14.80 -48.83 8.52
C GLY A 699 14.91 -47.93 9.76
N GLN A 700 15.80 -46.94 9.76
CA GLN A 700 15.88 -45.89 10.79
C GLN A 700 15.40 -44.56 10.22
N SER A 701 14.54 -43.87 10.97
CA SER A 701 14.09 -42.52 10.63
C SER A 701 15.09 -41.49 11.14
N VAL A 702 15.64 -40.70 10.21
CA VAL A 702 16.65 -39.66 10.48
C VAL A 702 16.02 -38.30 10.22
N GLN A 703 16.16 -37.39 11.19
CA GLN A 703 15.77 -35.99 11.05
C GLN A 703 16.99 -35.10 11.29
N GLU A 704 17.29 -34.23 10.34
CA GLU A 704 18.39 -33.26 10.43
C GLU A 704 17.94 -31.84 10.14
N ILE A 705 18.50 -30.89 10.88
CA ILE A 705 18.26 -29.45 10.71
C ILE A 705 19.62 -28.76 10.69
N PHE A 706 19.92 -28.02 9.63
CA PHE A 706 21.17 -27.28 9.52
C PHE A 706 20.97 -25.96 8.76
N GLU A 707 21.84 -24.98 9.04
CA GLU A 707 21.89 -23.71 8.33
C GLU A 707 22.92 -23.80 7.19
N VAL A 708 22.55 -23.30 6.01
CA VAL A 708 23.41 -23.32 4.83
C VAL A 708 24.41 -22.16 4.93
N ASN A 709 25.61 -22.48 5.40
CA ASN A 709 26.72 -21.53 5.48
C ASN A 709 27.38 -21.37 4.10
N ASN A 710 27.89 -20.17 3.79
CA ASN A 710 28.60 -19.82 2.53
C ASN A 710 27.73 -19.82 1.24
N LEU A 711 26.54 -19.24 1.29
CA LEU A 711 25.80 -18.94 0.05
C LEU A 711 26.59 -17.94 -0.82
N PRO A 712 26.70 -18.15 -2.15
CA PRO A 712 27.41 -17.23 -3.04
C PRO A 712 26.82 -15.81 -2.98
N VAL A 713 27.69 -14.78 -2.97
CA VAL A 713 27.29 -13.36 -2.85
C VAL A 713 26.31 -12.93 -3.96
N GLU A 714 26.44 -13.58 -5.11
CA GLU A 714 25.59 -13.42 -6.31
C GLU A 714 24.14 -13.84 -6.08
N THR A 715 23.83 -14.58 -5.00
CA THR A 715 22.46 -15.03 -4.71
C THR A 715 21.56 -13.90 -4.19
N TRP A 716 22.11 -12.81 -3.63
CA TRP A 716 21.33 -11.65 -3.13
C TRP A 716 21.69 -10.28 -3.72
N GLN A 717 22.78 -10.16 -4.51
CA GLN A 717 23.12 -8.96 -5.28
C GLN A 717 22.27 -8.83 -6.56
#